data_AF-A0A6N9YIS9-F1
#
_entry.id   AF-A0A6N9YIS9-F1
#
_cell.length_a   1.000
_cell.length_b   1.000
_cell.length_c   1.000
_cell.angle_alpha   90.00
_cell.angle_beta   90.00
_cell.angle_gamma   90.00
#
_symmetry.space_group_name_H-M   'P 1'
#
loop_
_entity.id
_entity.type
_entity.pdbx_description
1 polymer ?
#
loop_
_entity_poly.entity_id
_entity_poly.type
_entity_poly.pdbx_seq_one_letter_code
_entity_poly.pdbx_strand_id
1 'polypeptide(L)'
;MARLSTSRRSVGVASAVLFPAALLIVPLAVQGTATQPEIDSSTEFVQPDEFEHPEVVPITVRDRTMLDQLVATGVDITEMVDDTGEGLRVEAIVTPSEQDWLTSIGFDLGTPLLTEEDFTVLQEERADMVADIEVAETQAHAEGDELRIQRAAWFDNHGETFIEIETWSEAGSVSASVILTVTLDAGPGTEIGDGPTFTLSRHVDAGHYMFHRTNTPRQQSPVPSRMRVTSTLDGEVIGEAELGFTESLDGDMPNGPGAPKAWGDLATGFIDRYVDATEATAKIESLAEEFPELAEIVEMPHQTNGYRRKAQAIFDPPPPSLVIDAPSAASGDYTMAAASVGGVTSIAGVPGPVELVDDGTVNPAEGCFPLVGFTAGAIALVDRGSCPFFDKLRHAQAAGASAVVVVNNVPGDPTVISGNAPDITVPAGMISLEDGDTIKAGLPATGRVHRPDVNPHRVVVDSRAWGHEGGNDISVEMIDPQAPDQPLTVELSGDDIVVRLATGPDGELVSTAAEVVAALNAEAGDLVEAYTFRGDAGAGVVAPCTPAKCHGTPGTPQLSDFLSAPEHVSRDPFTVKAIRIGARRDGSNTGVLLYSQEHAREWVTPLVALETAERLLRNYGSNDTIRKLVDNLDIFIVPTINPDGAHYSIHDFTLQRRNMTNHCPDGGTVDPLARNAWGVDLNRNFRVGNVHQGFSGASTSCTSDVYAGPEPLSEPEAKNEIWLVEENPNIRFAMNTHTHGGYFMWSPGAYQLPTRDGLERPSYGVESYFYEASDVILNRIKEHRGTSVWPSRVGPISDVLYSAAGNSGDDHFYSNDIFSWSFEAGSPLWTGTGWSSVGFTPPYSEGYEEAMEFSHGWIGILEVAHMYSRDKIPPKSTLRPGAGTYDAPVEVTFDISEPADVYYTLDGSRPDLKSPRIEFMGPRQEQRPITISETTTVRWFAIDVAGNTQNYYEPDGRARNYRQAKIVIEQ
;
A
#
# COMPACT_ATOMS: atom_id res chain seq x y z
N MET A 1 -6.34 -31.39 56.83
CA MET A 1 -4.94 -31.52 57.30
C MET A 1 -4.11 -30.64 56.36
N ALA A 2 -3.34 -29.61 56.74
CA ALA A 2 -2.63 -29.26 57.98
C ALA A 2 -1.22 -29.89 58.14
N ARG A 3 -0.24 -29.41 57.33
CA ARG A 3 1.19 -29.12 57.61
C ARG A 3 1.92 -28.96 56.25
N LEU A 4 2.68 -27.91 55.92
CA LEU A 4 3.76 -27.15 56.61
C LEU A 4 5.01 -27.99 56.93
N SER A 5 6.17 -27.61 56.35
CA SER A 5 7.22 -26.88 57.12
C SER A 5 8.42 -26.40 56.27
N THR A 6 8.73 -25.10 56.36
CA THR A 6 10.07 -24.42 56.46
C THR A 6 11.28 -24.89 55.62
N SER A 7 12.08 -24.07 54.91
CA SER A 7 12.54 -22.65 55.05
C SER A 7 13.65 -22.36 56.09
N ARG A 8 14.35 -21.20 55.92
CA ARG A 8 15.33 -20.45 56.80
C ARG A 8 16.79 -20.40 56.28
N ARG A 9 17.66 -19.39 56.53
CA ARG A 9 17.66 -17.96 57.04
C ARG A 9 19.12 -17.38 56.94
N SER A 10 19.52 -16.12 57.21
CA SER A 10 19.02 -14.72 57.09
C SER A 10 19.86 -13.74 57.96
N VAL A 11 19.77 -12.40 57.78
CA VAL A 11 20.29 -11.30 58.67
C VAL A 11 21.80 -10.97 58.48
N GLY A 12 22.33 -9.74 58.60
CA GLY A 12 21.84 -8.37 58.95
C GLY A 12 22.97 -7.32 58.71
N VAL A 13 23.16 -6.15 59.38
CA VAL A 13 22.54 -5.38 60.51
C VAL A 13 22.97 -3.87 60.35
N ALA A 14 22.35 -2.88 61.03
CA ALA A 14 22.66 -1.43 60.95
C ALA A 14 22.73 -0.70 62.33
N SER A 15 23.33 0.51 62.45
CA SER A 15 23.03 1.59 63.47
C SER A 15 23.98 2.83 63.51
N ALA A 16 23.42 4.03 63.85
CA ALA A 16 23.93 5.25 64.56
C ALA A 16 25.36 5.88 64.29
N VAL A 17 25.66 7.20 64.25
CA VAL A 17 25.12 8.54 64.70
C VAL A 17 25.78 9.16 65.96
N LEU A 18 26.42 10.35 65.85
CA LEU A 18 26.41 11.50 66.82
C LEU A 18 27.24 12.77 66.39
N PHE A 19 27.02 13.91 67.06
CA PHE A 19 27.53 15.31 66.86
C PHE A 19 28.51 15.74 68.03
N PRO A 20 29.02 17.00 68.29
CA PRO A 20 28.52 18.37 67.93
C PRO A 20 29.50 19.60 67.73
N ALA A 21 28.92 20.75 67.30
CA ALA A 21 29.22 22.18 67.67
C ALA A 21 30.60 22.85 67.36
N ALA A 22 30.73 24.15 67.01
CA ALA A 22 29.83 25.30 66.67
C ALA A 22 30.69 26.40 65.92
N LEU A 23 30.52 27.75 65.87
CA LEU A 23 29.73 28.79 66.60
C LEU A 23 29.80 30.20 65.91
N LEU A 24 28.65 30.88 65.67
CA LEU A 24 28.44 32.36 65.40
C LEU A 24 29.10 32.99 64.12
N ILE A 25 28.52 33.96 63.36
CA ILE A 25 27.54 35.07 63.54
C ILE A 25 26.68 35.21 62.21
N VAL A 26 25.39 35.59 62.04
CA VAL A 26 24.23 36.20 62.80
C VAL A 26 23.97 37.72 62.56
N PRO A 27 22.76 38.25 62.19
CA PRO A 27 21.55 37.65 61.57
C PRO A 27 20.69 38.55 60.60
N LEU A 28 19.73 37.94 59.87
CA LEU A 28 18.35 38.40 59.48
C LEU A 28 17.79 37.38 58.46
N ALA A 29 16.92 36.42 58.81
CA ALA A 29 15.45 36.49 59.00
C ALA A 29 14.65 36.57 57.66
N VAL A 30 13.59 35.77 57.41
CA VAL A 30 12.95 34.69 58.20
C VAL A 30 12.16 33.73 57.28
N GLN A 31 12.08 32.44 57.65
CA GLN A 31 11.18 31.35 57.18
C GLN A 31 10.89 31.18 55.67
N GLY A 32 11.03 29.93 55.18
CA GLY A 32 10.67 29.55 53.81
C GLY A 32 9.60 28.46 53.72
N THR A 33 9.06 28.31 52.51
CA THR A 33 8.31 27.17 51.99
C THR A 33 9.02 26.67 50.74
N ALA A 34 8.91 25.38 50.40
CA ALA A 34 9.64 24.83 49.25
C ALA A 34 9.14 25.42 47.92
N THR A 35 10.08 25.84 47.08
CA THR A 35 9.86 26.28 45.69
C THR A 35 10.39 25.23 44.70
N GLN A 36 9.89 25.28 43.46
CA GLN A 36 10.35 24.44 42.36
C GLN A 36 11.81 24.75 41.98
N PRO A 37 12.50 23.85 41.25
CA PRO A 37 13.54 24.29 40.34
C PRO A 37 12.88 25.16 39.25
N GLU A 38 13.25 26.44 39.19
CA GLU A 38 12.91 27.32 38.08
C GLU A 38 13.78 26.95 36.86
N ILE A 39 13.21 26.99 35.66
CA ILE A 39 14.00 27.08 34.42
C ILE A 39 14.50 28.52 34.32
N ASP A 40 15.76 28.70 33.92
CA ASP A 40 16.37 30.01 33.74
C ASP A 40 15.77 30.71 32.51
N SER A 41 14.79 31.58 32.72
CA SER A 41 14.05 32.30 31.68
C SER A 41 14.80 33.53 31.14
N SER A 42 16.13 33.49 31.10
CA SER A 42 16.99 34.60 30.61
C SER A 42 17.30 34.57 29.12
N THR A 43 16.85 33.55 28.38
CA THR A 43 16.64 33.65 26.92
C THR A 43 15.36 34.43 26.66
N GLU A 44 15.47 35.67 26.18
CA GLU A 44 14.31 36.39 25.64
C GLU A 44 13.69 35.59 24.48
N PHE A 45 12.36 35.52 24.44
CA PHE A 45 11.63 35.00 23.28
C PHE A 45 12.00 35.85 22.07
N VAL A 46 12.63 35.23 21.07
CA VAL A 46 12.98 35.90 19.83
C VAL A 46 11.68 36.20 19.09
N GLN A 47 11.31 37.49 19.03
CA GLN A 47 10.25 37.91 18.10
C GLN A 47 10.73 37.57 16.68
N PRO A 48 9.95 36.81 15.88
CA PRO A 48 10.34 36.48 14.51
C PRO A 48 10.54 37.76 13.70
N ASP A 49 11.51 37.75 12.79
CA ASP A 49 11.71 38.87 11.87
C ASP A 49 10.48 39.00 10.94
N GLU A 50 10.15 40.20 10.46
CA GLU A 50 8.86 40.50 9.78
C GLU A 50 8.70 39.82 8.40
N PHE A 51 9.55 38.84 8.07
CA PHE A 51 9.67 38.16 6.77
C PHE A 51 9.95 36.65 6.86
N GLU A 52 9.86 36.01 8.03
CA GLU A 52 9.98 34.54 8.15
C GLU A 52 8.60 33.85 8.14
N HIS A 53 8.51 32.71 7.46
CA HIS A 53 7.29 31.91 7.32
C HIS A 53 7.38 30.60 8.13
N PRO A 54 6.30 30.15 8.80
CA PRO A 54 6.34 28.94 9.62
C PRO A 54 6.23 27.66 8.79
N GLU A 55 7.08 26.69 9.10
CA GLU A 55 7.14 25.38 8.44
C GLU A 55 6.53 24.30 9.34
N VAL A 56 6.01 23.21 8.75
CA VAL A 56 5.58 22.02 9.52
C VAL A 56 6.78 21.09 9.70
N VAL A 57 7.17 20.88 10.96
CA VAL A 57 8.38 20.12 11.31
C VAL A 57 8.06 19.06 12.37
N PRO A 58 8.36 17.77 12.13
CA PRO A 58 8.18 16.72 13.14
C PRO A 58 9.24 16.84 14.24
N ILE A 59 8.79 16.85 15.49
CA ILE A 59 9.62 16.90 16.70
C ILE A 59 9.47 15.57 17.45
N THR A 60 10.60 14.97 17.86
CA THR A 60 10.58 13.75 18.69
C THR A 60 10.84 14.09 20.15
N VAL A 61 9.87 13.83 21.03
CA VAL A 61 9.98 14.04 22.49
C VAL A 61 9.99 12.71 23.24
N ARG A 62 10.86 12.58 24.24
CA ARG A 62 11.14 11.27 24.88
C ARG A 62 9.95 10.69 25.67
N ASP A 63 9.14 11.54 26.28
CA ASP A 63 7.99 11.14 27.09
C ASP A 63 6.95 12.27 27.21
N ARG A 64 5.81 11.99 27.85
CA ARG A 64 4.71 12.96 28.03
C ARG A 64 5.09 14.17 28.89
N THR A 65 6.07 14.08 29.79
CA THR A 65 6.54 15.24 30.56
C THR A 65 7.42 16.15 29.71
N MET A 66 8.17 15.60 28.75
CA MET A 66 8.85 16.40 27.72
C MET A 66 7.86 17.00 26.70
N LEU A 67 6.74 16.33 26.41
CA LEU A 67 5.64 16.89 25.62
C LEU A 67 4.93 18.06 26.36
N ASP A 68 4.62 17.89 27.64
CA ASP A 68 4.06 18.97 28.49
C ASP A 68 5.00 20.20 28.52
N GLN A 69 6.32 19.98 28.44
CA GLN A 69 7.33 21.04 28.34
C GLN A 69 7.38 21.71 26.97
N LEU A 70 7.23 20.95 25.88
CA LEU A 70 7.14 21.49 24.52
C LEU A 70 5.89 22.37 24.36
N VAL A 71 4.72 21.89 24.82
CA VAL A 71 3.48 22.69 24.87
C VAL A 71 3.66 23.96 25.70
N ALA A 72 4.42 23.91 26.79
CA ALA A 72 4.72 25.07 27.62
C ALA A 72 5.68 26.09 26.99
N THR A 73 6.28 25.82 25.81
CA THR A 73 7.03 26.82 25.04
C THR A 73 6.14 27.85 24.35
N GLY A 74 4.86 27.51 24.10
CA GLY A 74 3.91 28.34 23.36
C GLY A 74 3.90 28.12 21.83
N VAL A 75 4.72 27.18 21.32
CA VAL A 75 4.72 26.76 19.92
C VAL A 75 3.42 26.02 19.56
N ASP A 76 2.94 26.22 18.33
CA ASP A 76 1.75 25.54 17.78
C ASP A 76 2.11 24.08 17.39
N ILE A 77 1.28 23.12 17.82
CA ILE A 77 1.50 21.69 17.64
C ILE A 77 0.21 21.07 17.11
N THR A 78 0.33 20.34 16.01
CA THR A 78 -0.77 19.61 15.37
C THR A 78 -1.31 18.48 16.26
N GLU A 79 -2.53 18.03 15.99
CA GLU A 79 -3.22 17.03 16.81
C GLU A 79 -2.66 15.60 16.71
N MET A 80 -1.63 15.36 15.88
CA MET A 80 -1.02 14.05 15.68
C MET A 80 0.11 13.79 16.69
N VAL A 81 -0.08 12.75 17.52
CA VAL A 81 0.89 12.31 18.55
C VAL A 81 1.10 10.80 18.45
N ASP A 82 2.11 10.38 17.71
CA ASP A 82 2.42 8.96 17.47
C ASP A 82 3.43 8.43 18.49
N ASP A 83 3.13 7.29 19.13
CA ASP A 83 4.08 6.55 19.95
C ASP A 83 4.92 5.62 19.07
N THR A 84 6.19 6.00 18.84
CA THR A 84 7.09 5.30 17.92
C THR A 84 7.89 4.19 18.60
N GLY A 85 7.72 3.99 19.91
CA GLY A 85 8.51 3.05 20.71
C GLY A 85 9.89 3.56 21.13
N GLU A 86 10.45 4.58 20.46
CA GLU A 86 11.65 5.31 20.91
C GLU A 86 11.31 6.66 21.58
N GLY A 87 10.10 7.18 21.32
CA GLY A 87 9.53 8.38 21.93
C GLY A 87 8.12 8.67 21.39
N LEU A 88 7.61 9.85 21.69
CA LEU A 88 6.42 10.42 21.04
C LEU A 88 6.88 11.33 19.90
N ARG A 89 6.43 11.07 18.67
CA ARG A 89 6.53 12.02 17.56
C ARG A 89 5.31 12.94 17.60
N VAL A 90 5.55 14.24 17.47
CA VAL A 90 4.53 15.27 17.28
C VAL A 90 4.95 16.18 16.13
N GLU A 91 4.05 16.91 15.50
CA GLU A 91 4.42 17.83 14.40
C GLU A 91 4.06 19.26 14.77
N ALA A 92 5.06 20.14 14.75
CA ALA A 92 4.97 21.53 15.19
C ALA A 92 5.02 22.49 14.00
N ILE A 93 4.39 23.67 14.16
CA ILE A 93 4.32 24.72 13.15
C ILE A 93 5.21 25.86 13.62
N VAL A 94 6.37 26.06 12.97
CA VAL A 94 7.49 26.86 13.48
C VAL A 94 8.29 27.57 12.39
N THR A 95 8.53 28.87 12.55
CA THR A 95 9.46 29.63 11.69
C THR A 95 10.90 29.14 11.83
N PRO A 96 11.79 29.34 10.83
CA PRO A 96 13.21 29.01 10.94
C PRO A 96 13.88 29.54 12.22
N SER A 97 13.60 30.77 12.64
CA SER A 97 14.07 31.31 13.92
C SER A 97 13.53 30.56 15.15
N GLU A 98 12.29 30.07 15.11
CA GLU A 98 11.71 29.24 16.17
C GLU A 98 12.26 27.79 16.15
N GLN A 99 12.61 27.25 14.98
CA GLN A 99 13.29 25.96 14.85
C GLN A 99 14.71 26.01 15.43
N ASP A 100 15.49 27.04 15.09
CA ASP A 100 16.81 27.30 15.69
C ASP A 100 16.68 27.50 17.21
N TRP A 101 15.65 28.20 17.68
CA TRP A 101 15.38 28.39 19.11
C TRP A 101 15.02 27.08 19.83
N LEU A 102 14.07 26.29 19.30
CA LEU A 102 13.69 24.98 19.86
C LEU A 102 14.87 24.01 19.91
N THR A 103 15.69 24.00 18.86
CA THR A 103 16.95 23.24 18.81
C THR A 103 17.92 23.74 19.90
N SER A 104 18.03 25.06 20.11
CA SER A 104 18.90 25.64 21.13
C SER A 104 18.49 25.31 22.58
N ILE A 105 17.20 25.02 22.83
CA ILE A 105 16.69 24.59 24.15
C ILE A 105 16.55 23.06 24.28
N GLY A 106 16.92 22.29 23.24
CA GLY A 106 17.14 20.84 23.33
C GLY A 106 16.04 19.93 22.76
N PHE A 107 15.22 20.42 21.83
CA PHE A 107 14.32 19.59 21.02
C PHE A 107 15.00 19.09 19.74
N ASP A 108 14.52 17.98 19.18
CA ASP A 108 15.09 17.30 18.01
C ASP A 108 14.09 17.34 16.84
N LEU A 109 14.48 17.99 15.74
CA LEU A 109 13.61 18.45 14.65
C LEU A 109 13.94 17.74 13.32
N GLY A 110 12.93 17.30 12.59
CA GLY A 110 13.06 16.65 11.28
C GLY A 110 13.09 17.60 10.09
N THR A 111 12.93 17.05 8.88
CA THR A 111 12.96 17.82 7.62
C THR A 111 11.58 18.41 7.27
N PRO A 112 11.49 19.69 6.86
CA PRO A 112 10.25 20.30 6.37
C PRO A 112 9.66 19.58 5.13
N LEU A 113 8.33 19.65 4.96
CA LEU A 113 7.58 18.82 4.01
C LEU A 113 6.87 19.57 2.85
N LEU A 114 6.95 20.90 2.77
CA LEU A 114 6.26 21.74 1.78
C LEU A 114 7.15 22.90 1.31
N THR A 115 6.86 23.53 0.15
CA THR A 115 7.67 24.64 -0.40
C THR A 115 6.97 26.01 -0.32
N GLU A 116 7.73 27.09 -0.52
CA GLU A 116 7.27 28.50 -0.43
C GLU A 116 6.15 28.85 -1.44
N GLU A 117 6.18 28.27 -2.64
CA GLU A 117 5.16 28.49 -3.67
C GLU A 117 3.86 27.72 -3.34
N ASP A 118 3.97 26.51 -2.77
CA ASP A 118 2.83 25.76 -2.21
C ASP A 118 2.22 26.50 -1.01
N PHE A 119 3.07 27.01 -0.12
CA PHE A 119 2.64 27.63 1.14
C PHE A 119 1.89 28.95 0.94
N THR A 120 2.19 29.69 -0.13
CA THR A 120 1.43 30.90 -0.47
C THR A 120 -0.01 30.55 -0.89
N VAL A 121 -0.18 29.51 -1.71
CA VAL A 121 -1.50 28.99 -2.10
C VAL A 121 -2.22 28.42 -0.88
N LEU A 122 -1.54 27.58 -0.09
CA LEU A 122 -2.10 26.96 1.13
C LEU A 122 -2.40 27.96 2.24
N GLN A 123 -1.80 29.16 2.27
CA GLN A 123 -2.16 30.23 3.21
C GLN A 123 -3.43 30.96 2.78
N GLU A 124 -3.61 31.25 1.48
CA GLU A 124 -4.88 31.77 0.96
C GLU A 124 -6.00 30.72 1.15
N GLU A 125 -5.74 29.46 0.77
CA GLU A 125 -6.67 28.34 0.98
C GLU A 125 -6.95 28.04 2.47
N ARG A 126 -5.98 28.19 3.39
CA ARG A 126 -6.22 27.99 4.84
C ARG A 126 -6.93 29.17 5.48
N ALA A 127 -6.68 30.41 5.04
CA ALA A 127 -7.41 31.58 5.52
C ALA A 127 -8.88 31.55 5.06
N ASP A 128 -9.10 31.22 3.79
CA ASP A 128 -10.45 31.00 3.26
C ASP A 128 -11.08 29.76 3.92
N MET A 129 -10.38 28.63 4.07
CA MET A 129 -10.92 27.43 4.75
C MET A 129 -11.27 27.67 6.23
N VAL A 130 -10.51 28.47 6.99
CA VAL A 130 -10.87 28.78 8.39
C VAL A 130 -12.08 29.71 8.44
N ALA A 131 -12.18 30.69 7.53
CA ALA A 131 -13.37 31.53 7.41
C ALA A 131 -14.59 30.71 6.95
N ASP A 132 -14.41 29.79 6.02
CA ASP A 132 -15.44 28.86 5.53
C ASP A 132 -15.81 27.83 6.59
N ILE A 133 -14.91 27.43 7.50
CA ILE A 133 -15.24 26.60 8.68
C ILE A 133 -16.08 27.41 9.68
N GLU A 134 -15.68 28.65 10.05
CA GLU A 134 -16.51 29.50 10.93
C GLU A 134 -17.89 29.77 10.32
N VAL A 135 -17.97 29.96 8.99
CA VAL A 135 -19.22 30.11 8.25
C VAL A 135 -20.02 28.81 8.18
N ALA A 136 -19.37 27.66 7.93
CA ALA A 136 -19.99 26.34 7.86
C ALA A 136 -20.53 25.88 9.22
N GLU A 137 -19.83 26.17 10.31
CA GLU A 137 -20.29 25.88 11.67
C GLU A 137 -21.43 26.81 12.08
N THR A 138 -21.35 28.09 11.70
CA THR A 138 -22.48 29.04 11.83
C THR A 138 -23.69 28.59 11.01
N GLN A 139 -23.49 28.02 9.81
CA GLN A 139 -24.54 27.51 8.94
C GLN A 139 -25.15 26.21 9.50
N ALA A 140 -24.33 25.24 9.93
CA ALA A 140 -24.77 24.00 10.55
C ALA A 140 -25.58 24.24 11.84
N HIS A 141 -25.17 25.20 12.68
CA HIS A 141 -25.96 25.63 13.85
C HIS A 141 -27.29 26.33 13.47
N ALA A 142 -27.37 26.96 12.29
CA ALA A 142 -28.54 27.71 11.85
C ALA A 142 -29.56 26.86 11.05
N GLU A 143 -29.10 25.88 10.29
CA GLU A 143 -29.89 25.01 9.42
C GLU A 143 -30.18 23.64 10.06
N GLY A 144 -29.34 23.20 11.00
CA GLY A 144 -29.37 21.87 11.61
C GLY A 144 -28.52 20.86 10.83
N ASP A 145 -28.73 19.58 11.07
CA ASP A 145 -28.01 18.50 10.38
C ASP A 145 -28.94 17.37 9.91
N GLU A 146 -29.03 17.14 8.60
CA GLU A 146 -29.76 16.01 8.04
C GLU A 146 -28.93 14.71 8.11
N LEU A 147 -29.18 13.91 9.15
CA LEU A 147 -28.56 12.60 9.31
C LEU A 147 -29.20 11.54 8.40
N ARG A 148 -28.43 11.00 7.47
CA ARG A 148 -28.82 9.88 6.57
C ARG A 148 -27.99 8.64 6.89
N ILE A 149 -28.59 7.68 7.57
CA ILE A 149 -27.96 6.38 7.86
C ILE A 149 -27.88 5.60 6.53
N GLN A 150 -26.65 5.40 6.03
CA GLN A 150 -26.39 4.67 4.79
C GLN A 150 -26.33 3.16 5.02
N ARG A 151 -25.83 2.74 6.19
CA ARG A 151 -25.67 1.35 6.58
C ARG A 151 -25.85 1.17 8.09
N ALA A 152 -26.56 0.12 8.47
CA ALA A 152 -26.80 -0.26 9.87
C ALA A 152 -26.83 -1.79 9.98
N ALA A 153 -25.67 -2.39 9.70
CA ALA A 153 -25.52 -3.82 9.50
C ALA A 153 -25.06 -4.52 10.79
N TRP A 154 -25.58 -5.73 11.01
CA TRP A 154 -24.97 -6.70 11.92
C TRP A 154 -24.59 -7.98 11.18
N PHE A 155 -23.51 -8.62 11.64
CA PHE A 155 -22.99 -9.86 11.07
C PHE A 155 -22.25 -10.67 12.13
N ASP A 156 -22.35 -11.99 12.09
CA ASP A 156 -21.49 -12.87 12.89
C ASP A 156 -20.13 -13.07 12.20
N ASN A 157 -19.04 -13.20 12.96
CA ASN A 157 -17.76 -13.67 12.45
C ASN A 157 -17.15 -14.69 13.43
N HIS A 158 -16.90 -15.91 12.97
CA HIS A 158 -16.57 -17.09 13.79
C HIS A 158 -17.54 -17.36 14.97
N GLY A 159 -18.80 -16.93 14.85
CA GLY A 159 -19.84 -17.14 15.87
C GLY A 159 -19.93 -16.06 16.96
N GLU A 160 -19.19 -14.95 16.82
CA GLU A 160 -19.38 -13.72 17.60
C GLU A 160 -20.08 -12.67 16.73
N THR A 161 -21.11 -11.99 17.25
CA THR A 161 -21.85 -10.97 16.48
C THR A 161 -21.20 -9.58 16.58
N PHE A 162 -21.08 -8.89 15.45
CA PHE A 162 -20.55 -7.53 15.32
C PHE A 162 -21.55 -6.59 14.65
N ILE A 163 -21.38 -5.29 14.87
CA ILE A 163 -22.09 -4.23 14.13
C ILE A 163 -21.12 -3.28 13.42
N GLU A 164 -21.55 -2.79 12.25
CA GLU A 164 -20.97 -1.64 11.55
C GLU A 164 -22.08 -0.66 11.15
N ILE A 165 -21.78 0.63 11.25
CA ILE A 165 -22.70 1.72 10.97
C ILE A 165 -21.96 2.73 10.09
N GLU A 166 -22.63 3.19 9.03
CA GLU A 166 -22.17 4.27 8.16
C GLU A 166 -23.31 5.29 8.08
N THR A 167 -23.04 6.55 8.44
CA THR A 167 -24.04 7.62 8.52
C THR A 167 -23.50 8.89 7.90
N TRP A 168 -24.17 9.38 6.88
CA TRP A 168 -23.93 10.71 6.31
C TRP A 168 -24.59 11.77 7.18
N SER A 169 -24.02 12.97 7.14
CA SER A 169 -24.36 14.14 7.94
C SER A 169 -24.04 15.34 7.05
N GLU A 170 -24.99 16.24 6.91
CA GLU A 170 -24.87 17.45 6.11
C GLU A 170 -23.87 18.41 6.78
N ALA A 171 -24.02 18.62 8.08
CA ALA A 171 -23.08 19.41 8.89
C ALA A 171 -21.67 18.79 8.89
N GLY A 172 -21.57 17.46 9.01
CA GLY A 172 -20.30 16.72 8.96
C GLY A 172 -19.61 16.73 7.58
N SER A 173 -20.33 17.12 6.53
CA SER A 173 -19.74 17.36 5.21
C SER A 173 -18.97 18.69 5.15
N VAL A 174 -19.45 19.72 5.86
CA VAL A 174 -18.89 21.07 5.84
C VAL A 174 -17.96 21.39 7.01
N SER A 175 -18.15 20.78 8.20
CA SER A 175 -17.22 20.89 9.34
C SER A 175 -16.70 19.51 9.79
N ALA A 176 -15.44 19.49 10.23
CA ALA A 176 -14.82 18.33 10.88
C ALA A 176 -15.15 18.21 12.38
N SER A 177 -15.65 19.28 12.99
CA SER A 177 -15.98 19.39 14.43
C SER A 177 -17.29 18.68 14.81
N VAL A 178 -18.07 18.23 13.82
CA VAL A 178 -19.34 17.52 14.03
C VAL A 178 -19.08 16.08 14.47
N ILE A 179 -19.47 15.75 15.69
CA ILE A 179 -19.33 14.41 16.26
C ILE A 179 -20.65 13.65 16.12
N LEU A 180 -20.65 12.52 15.40
CA LEU A 180 -21.80 11.61 15.40
C LEU A 180 -21.69 10.58 16.54
N THR A 181 -22.71 10.53 17.39
CA THR A 181 -22.84 9.57 18.49
C THR A 181 -23.98 8.60 18.23
N VAL A 182 -23.67 7.29 18.22
CA VAL A 182 -24.63 6.19 18.20
C VAL A 182 -24.99 5.81 19.63
N THR A 183 -26.28 5.69 19.92
CA THR A 183 -26.82 5.08 21.14
C THR A 183 -27.73 3.91 20.76
N LEU A 184 -27.55 2.77 21.41
CA LEU A 184 -28.23 1.52 21.09
C LEU A 184 -29.29 1.14 22.13
N ASP A 185 -30.24 0.30 21.74
CA ASP A 185 -30.99 -0.52 22.71
C ASP A 185 -30.17 -1.75 23.15
N ALA A 186 -30.56 -2.40 24.25
CA ALA A 186 -29.97 -3.64 24.74
C ALA A 186 -30.64 -4.90 24.14
N GLY A 187 -31.12 -4.78 22.89
CA GLY A 187 -31.79 -5.84 22.15
C GLY A 187 -33.32 -5.76 22.16
N PRO A 188 -33.99 -6.66 21.41
CA PRO A 188 -35.41 -6.58 21.09
C PRO A 188 -36.36 -6.33 22.28
N GLY A 189 -36.96 -5.13 22.29
CA GLY A 189 -37.95 -4.71 23.28
C GLY A 189 -37.41 -3.93 24.48
N THR A 190 -36.13 -3.53 24.46
CA THR A 190 -35.53 -2.57 25.41
C THR A 190 -35.58 -1.13 24.89
N GLU A 191 -35.25 -0.13 25.71
CA GLU A 191 -35.23 1.29 25.29
C GLU A 191 -33.86 1.69 24.72
N ILE A 192 -33.85 2.64 23.78
CA ILE A 192 -32.59 3.19 23.24
C ILE A 192 -31.92 3.99 24.36
N GLY A 193 -30.72 3.55 24.75
CA GLY A 193 -30.00 4.00 25.96
C GLY A 193 -29.83 2.91 27.02
N ASP A 194 -30.52 1.76 26.91
CA ASP A 194 -30.20 0.56 27.70
C ASP A 194 -28.92 -0.15 27.18
N GLY A 195 -28.60 0.04 25.89
CA GLY A 195 -27.43 -0.55 25.21
C GLY A 195 -26.19 0.35 25.22
N PRO A 196 -25.09 -0.07 24.55
CA PRO A 196 -23.88 0.73 24.49
C PRO A 196 -24.03 2.00 23.63
N THR A 197 -23.27 3.02 24.00
CA THR A 197 -23.12 4.30 23.28
C THR A 197 -21.68 4.45 22.79
N PHE A 198 -21.47 4.96 21.58
CA PHE A 198 -20.14 5.24 21.02
C PHE A 198 -20.20 6.25 19.87
N THR A 199 -19.06 6.89 19.58
CA THR A 199 -18.92 7.80 18.43
C THR A 199 -18.54 7.05 17.15
N LEU A 200 -18.95 7.61 16.01
CA LEU A 200 -18.43 7.27 14.68
C LEU A 200 -17.26 8.21 14.35
N SER A 201 -16.38 7.79 13.44
CA SER A 201 -15.28 8.63 12.94
C SER A 201 -15.57 9.14 11.54
N ARG A 202 -15.23 10.41 11.28
CA ARG A 202 -15.38 11.07 9.98
C ARG A 202 -14.51 10.37 8.93
N HIS A 203 -15.11 9.77 7.91
CA HIS A 203 -14.39 9.19 6.78
C HIS A 203 -14.29 10.21 5.66
N VAL A 204 -13.07 10.68 5.45
CA VAL A 204 -12.66 11.42 4.26
C VAL A 204 -11.88 10.47 3.36
N ASP A 205 -12.03 10.60 2.05
CA ASP A 205 -11.15 10.00 1.05
C ASP A 205 -11.02 10.95 -0.16
N ALA A 206 -9.82 11.06 -0.73
CA ALA A 206 -9.45 12.04 -1.75
C ALA A 206 -9.72 13.52 -1.36
N GLY A 207 -9.81 13.82 -0.06
CA GLY A 207 -10.24 15.14 0.45
C GLY A 207 -11.76 15.32 0.55
N HIS A 208 -12.56 14.40 -0.01
CA HIS A 208 -14.02 14.43 0.05
C HIS A 208 -14.53 13.73 1.30
N TYR A 209 -15.48 14.37 1.99
CA TYR A 209 -16.26 13.70 3.03
C TYR A 209 -17.20 12.67 2.41
N MET A 210 -17.06 11.42 2.82
CA MET A 210 -17.92 10.32 2.37
C MET A 210 -19.11 10.15 3.31
N PHE A 211 -18.83 9.93 4.60
CA PHE A 211 -19.77 9.69 5.69
C PHE A 211 -18.99 9.56 7.01
N HIS A 212 -19.66 9.43 8.14
CA HIS A 212 -19.06 8.93 9.38
C HIS A 212 -19.24 7.41 9.47
N ARG A 213 -18.23 6.67 9.95
CA ARG A 213 -18.32 5.21 10.13
C ARG A 213 -17.72 4.69 11.42
N THR A 214 -18.05 3.45 11.74
CA THR A 214 -17.32 2.64 12.72
C THR A 214 -15.95 2.23 12.15
N ASN A 215 -14.84 2.52 12.83
CA ASN A 215 -13.48 2.20 12.33
C ASN A 215 -13.15 0.69 12.31
N THR A 216 -13.72 -0.08 13.24
CA THR A 216 -13.60 -1.54 13.31
C THR A 216 -14.91 -2.15 13.81
N PRO A 217 -15.38 -3.29 13.27
CA PRO A 217 -16.64 -3.90 13.69
C PRO A 217 -16.72 -4.11 15.20
N ARG A 218 -17.84 -3.70 15.80
CA ARG A 218 -18.03 -3.64 17.26
C ARG A 218 -18.79 -4.86 17.74
N GLN A 219 -18.16 -5.74 18.52
CA GLN A 219 -18.81 -6.94 19.07
C GLN A 219 -20.02 -6.56 19.93
N GLN A 220 -21.16 -7.23 19.76
CA GLN A 220 -22.39 -7.03 20.53
C GLN A 220 -22.98 -8.35 21.02
N SER A 221 -23.45 -8.38 22.26
CA SER A 221 -24.24 -9.50 22.80
C SER A 221 -25.08 -9.03 24.00
N PRO A 222 -26.42 -9.07 23.94
CA PRO A 222 -27.26 -9.45 22.79
C PRO A 222 -27.15 -8.45 21.62
N VAL A 223 -27.67 -8.85 20.46
CA VAL A 223 -27.76 -7.99 19.27
C VAL A 223 -28.82 -6.89 19.49
N PRO A 224 -28.50 -5.60 19.29
CA PRO A 224 -29.48 -4.50 19.33
C PRO A 224 -30.59 -4.66 18.29
N SER A 225 -31.77 -4.09 18.56
CA SER A 225 -32.89 -4.03 17.60
C SER A 225 -33.08 -2.64 16.98
N ARG A 226 -32.62 -1.59 17.68
CA ARG A 226 -32.72 -0.19 17.25
C ARG A 226 -31.52 0.62 17.70
N MET A 227 -31.29 1.72 16.98
CA MET A 227 -30.31 2.74 17.32
C MET A 227 -30.87 4.14 17.11
N ARG A 228 -30.24 5.10 17.79
CA ARG A 228 -30.32 6.53 17.52
C ARG A 228 -28.93 7.04 17.18
N VAL A 229 -28.81 7.85 16.14
CA VAL A 229 -27.61 8.64 15.85
C VAL A 229 -27.94 10.11 16.14
N THR A 230 -27.08 10.79 16.88
CA THR A 230 -27.16 12.23 17.14
C THR A 230 -25.88 12.92 16.70
N SER A 231 -25.98 14.01 15.95
CA SER A 231 -24.86 14.91 15.66
C SER A 231 -24.76 15.97 16.73
N THR A 232 -23.54 16.22 17.20
CA THR A 232 -23.23 17.33 18.12
C THR A 232 -22.15 18.24 17.56
N LEU A 233 -22.37 19.55 17.67
CA LEU A 233 -21.41 20.62 17.39
C LEU A 233 -21.40 21.56 18.61
N ASP A 234 -20.21 21.96 19.09
CA ASP A 234 -20.01 22.69 20.37
C ASP A 234 -20.64 22.04 21.63
N GLY A 235 -21.04 20.77 21.54
CA GLY A 235 -21.75 20.05 22.59
C GLY A 235 -23.27 20.25 22.61
N GLU A 236 -23.84 21.02 21.67
CA GLU A 236 -25.28 21.03 21.42
C GLU A 236 -25.66 20.01 20.33
N VAL A 237 -26.84 19.41 20.42
CA VAL A 237 -27.33 18.43 19.43
C VAL A 237 -28.01 19.16 18.28
N ILE A 238 -27.47 19.03 17.07
CA ILE A 238 -27.94 19.73 15.86
C ILE A 238 -28.75 18.82 14.90
N GLY A 239 -28.67 17.50 15.07
CA GLY A 239 -29.44 16.52 14.30
C GLY A 239 -29.64 15.21 15.06
N GLU A 240 -30.74 14.50 14.76
CA GLU A 240 -31.10 13.21 15.36
C GLU A 240 -31.82 12.32 14.33
N ALA A 241 -31.44 11.04 14.23
CA ALA A 241 -32.13 10.02 13.46
C ALA A 241 -32.26 8.71 14.25
N GLU A 242 -33.43 8.06 14.21
CA GLU A 242 -33.65 6.71 14.75
C GLU A 242 -33.89 5.70 13.63
N LEU A 243 -33.30 4.50 13.75
CA LEU A 243 -33.51 3.39 12.82
C LEU A 243 -33.56 2.05 13.57
N GLY A 244 -34.33 1.10 13.04
CA GLY A 244 -34.20 -0.31 13.40
C GLY A 244 -33.04 -0.96 12.64
N PHE A 245 -32.40 -1.98 13.21
CA PHE A 245 -31.44 -2.78 12.44
C PHE A 245 -32.20 -3.62 11.40
N THR A 246 -32.15 -3.19 10.14
CA THR A 246 -32.83 -3.81 8.99
C THR A 246 -31.92 -4.68 8.14
N GLU A 247 -30.60 -4.48 8.21
CA GLU A 247 -29.59 -5.16 7.41
C GLU A 247 -28.93 -6.27 8.26
N SER A 248 -29.20 -7.52 7.89
CA SER A 248 -28.41 -8.68 8.29
C SER A 248 -27.79 -9.24 7.01
N LEU A 249 -26.47 -9.34 6.97
CA LEU A 249 -25.78 -10.02 5.87
C LEU A 249 -25.89 -11.57 5.99
N ASP A 250 -26.56 -12.06 7.04
CA ASP A 250 -26.53 -13.45 7.47
C ASP A 250 -27.88 -14.16 7.42
N GLY A 251 -27.89 -15.33 6.78
CA GLY A 251 -28.86 -16.38 7.06
C GLY A 251 -30.09 -16.44 6.14
N ASP A 252 -30.50 -15.33 5.52
CA ASP A 252 -31.58 -15.34 4.52
C ASP A 252 -31.05 -15.70 3.11
N MET A 253 -30.69 -16.98 2.94
CA MET A 253 -30.34 -17.56 1.65
C MET A 253 -31.36 -17.19 0.54
N PRO A 254 -30.90 -16.77 -0.67
CA PRO A 254 -31.77 -16.27 -1.73
C PRO A 254 -32.97 -17.19 -2.03
N ASN A 255 -34.18 -16.62 -2.00
CA ASN A 255 -35.42 -17.38 -2.13
C ASN A 255 -35.97 -17.36 -3.57
N GLY A 256 -35.18 -17.84 -4.54
CA GLY A 256 -35.51 -17.81 -5.98
C GLY A 256 -35.49 -19.18 -6.72
N PRO A 257 -35.95 -19.24 -8.00
CA PRO A 257 -36.06 -20.47 -8.82
C PRO A 257 -34.73 -21.11 -9.31
N GLY A 258 -33.71 -21.18 -8.45
CA GLY A 258 -32.42 -21.82 -8.72
C GLY A 258 -31.56 -22.06 -7.49
N ALA A 259 -31.67 -21.20 -6.46
CA ALA A 259 -30.88 -21.26 -5.23
C ALA A 259 -31.00 -22.61 -4.48
N PRO A 260 -29.88 -23.34 -4.26
CA PRO A 260 -29.89 -24.57 -3.50
C PRO A 260 -29.66 -24.30 -2.00
N LYS A 261 -30.59 -24.75 -1.15
CA LYS A 261 -30.57 -24.49 0.31
C LYS A 261 -29.46 -25.20 1.09
N ALA A 262 -28.64 -26.02 0.43
CA ALA A 262 -27.41 -26.62 0.92
C ALA A 262 -26.66 -27.26 -0.27
N TRP A 263 -25.34 -27.35 -0.19
CA TRP A 263 -24.55 -28.15 -1.15
C TRP A 263 -24.48 -29.64 -0.80
N GLY A 264 -24.61 -29.98 0.49
CA GLY A 264 -24.28 -31.31 0.99
C GLY A 264 -22.77 -31.56 0.96
N ASP A 265 -22.36 -32.80 1.19
CA ASP A 265 -20.94 -33.15 1.27
C ASP A 265 -20.27 -33.01 -0.11
N LEU A 266 -19.32 -32.09 -0.21
CA LEU A 266 -18.38 -31.98 -1.33
C LEU A 266 -17.08 -32.69 -0.95
N ALA A 267 -16.43 -33.33 -1.92
CA ALA A 267 -15.00 -33.60 -1.82
C ALA A 267 -14.25 -32.28 -2.05
N THR A 268 -13.28 -32.00 -1.17
CA THR A 268 -12.52 -30.74 -1.06
C THR A 268 -11.09 -31.04 -0.55
N GLY A 269 -10.22 -30.03 -0.53
CA GLY A 269 -8.87 -30.12 0.01
C GLY A 269 -7.90 -30.85 -0.92
N PHE A 270 -7.91 -30.47 -2.20
CA PHE A 270 -7.15 -31.15 -3.26
C PHE A 270 -5.72 -30.59 -3.46
N ILE A 271 -5.40 -29.54 -2.72
CA ILE A 271 -4.11 -28.85 -2.70
C ILE A 271 -3.49 -29.04 -1.30
N ASP A 272 -2.18 -29.28 -1.23
CA ASP A 272 -1.44 -29.60 0.01
C ASP A 272 -0.26 -28.66 0.34
N ARG A 273 -0.03 -27.64 -0.51
CA ARG A 273 0.99 -26.60 -0.39
C ARG A 273 0.64 -25.37 -1.24
N TYR A 274 1.40 -24.28 -1.10
CA TYR A 274 1.49 -23.27 -2.16
C TYR A 274 2.17 -23.87 -3.40
N VAL A 275 1.71 -23.44 -4.57
CA VAL A 275 2.21 -23.88 -5.88
C VAL A 275 2.68 -22.66 -6.67
N ASP A 276 3.66 -22.85 -7.56
CA ASP A 276 4.03 -21.84 -8.56
C ASP A 276 3.12 -21.91 -9.81
N ALA A 277 3.30 -20.97 -10.74
CA ALA A 277 2.46 -20.89 -11.93
C ALA A 277 2.69 -22.03 -12.93
N THR A 278 3.86 -22.68 -12.90
CA THR A 278 4.15 -23.89 -13.69
C THR A 278 3.40 -25.08 -13.09
N GLU A 279 3.48 -25.28 -11.77
CA GLU A 279 2.69 -26.29 -11.04
C GLU A 279 1.18 -26.08 -11.22
N ALA A 280 0.70 -24.84 -11.13
CA ALA A 280 -0.71 -24.48 -11.32
C ALA A 280 -1.21 -24.74 -12.75
N THR A 281 -0.40 -24.40 -13.75
CA THR A 281 -0.72 -24.70 -15.17
C THR A 281 -0.78 -26.20 -15.42
N ALA A 282 0.24 -26.94 -14.99
CA ALA A 282 0.28 -28.40 -15.11
C ALA A 282 -0.88 -29.10 -14.36
N LYS A 283 -1.34 -28.52 -13.25
CA LYS A 283 -2.51 -29.00 -12.51
C LYS A 283 -3.79 -28.88 -13.33
N ILE A 284 -4.05 -27.75 -14.01
CA ILE A 284 -5.25 -27.61 -14.84
C ILE A 284 -5.18 -28.45 -16.13
N GLU A 285 -4.00 -28.61 -16.74
CA GLU A 285 -3.81 -29.50 -17.89
C GLU A 285 -4.13 -30.95 -17.53
N SER A 286 -3.63 -31.43 -16.39
CA SER A 286 -3.94 -32.75 -15.83
C SER A 286 -5.44 -32.97 -15.58
N LEU A 287 -6.18 -31.93 -15.18
CA LEU A 287 -7.64 -32.00 -15.00
C LEU A 287 -8.40 -32.07 -16.33
N ALA A 288 -7.94 -31.37 -17.37
CA ALA A 288 -8.51 -31.51 -18.71
C ALA A 288 -8.23 -32.90 -19.31
N GLU A 289 -7.07 -33.50 -19.02
CA GLU A 289 -6.76 -34.89 -19.41
C GLU A 289 -7.55 -35.94 -18.60
N GLU A 290 -7.84 -35.71 -17.31
CA GLU A 290 -8.65 -36.61 -16.48
C GLU A 290 -10.15 -36.54 -16.84
N PHE A 291 -10.65 -35.37 -17.24
CA PHE A 291 -12.08 -35.10 -17.47
C PHE A 291 -12.42 -34.51 -18.86
N PRO A 292 -11.94 -35.04 -20.00
CA PRO A 292 -12.05 -34.40 -21.32
C PRO A 292 -13.49 -34.22 -21.86
N GLU A 293 -14.44 -35.03 -21.39
CA GLU A 293 -15.87 -34.85 -21.68
C GLU A 293 -16.44 -33.56 -21.03
N LEU A 294 -15.82 -33.08 -19.94
CA LEU A 294 -16.27 -31.93 -19.14
C LEU A 294 -15.34 -30.72 -19.18
N ALA A 295 -14.05 -30.92 -19.51
CA ALA A 295 -13.03 -29.87 -19.49
C ALA A 295 -12.17 -29.86 -20.77
N GLU A 296 -11.69 -28.67 -21.12
CA GLU A 296 -10.66 -28.45 -22.15
C GLU A 296 -9.75 -27.29 -21.76
N ILE A 297 -8.57 -27.19 -22.38
CA ILE A 297 -7.62 -26.09 -22.17
C ILE A 297 -7.80 -25.05 -23.28
N VAL A 298 -7.86 -23.78 -22.87
CA VAL A 298 -7.83 -22.61 -23.77
C VAL A 298 -6.48 -21.94 -23.60
N GLU A 299 -5.64 -22.05 -24.63
CA GLU A 299 -4.33 -21.36 -24.69
C GLU A 299 -4.54 -19.94 -25.21
N MET A 300 -4.04 -18.95 -24.47
CA MET A 300 -4.21 -17.53 -24.80
C MET A 300 -3.06 -17.06 -25.71
N PRO A 301 -3.32 -16.21 -26.73
CA PRO A 301 -2.42 -16.05 -27.88
C PRO A 301 -1.22 -15.14 -27.65
N HIS A 302 -1.21 -14.33 -26.59
CA HIS A 302 -0.11 -13.42 -26.28
C HIS A 302 0.83 -14.08 -25.27
N GLN A 303 2.02 -14.48 -25.71
CA GLN A 303 3.03 -15.00 -24.77
C GLN A 303 3.53 -13.89 -23.84
N THR A 304 3.82 -14.24 -22.59
CA THR A 304 4.33 -13.30 -21.57
C THR A 304 5.74 -12.80 -21.90
N ASN A 305 6.31 -11.91 -21.09
CA ASN A 305 7.74 -11.57 -21.23
C ASN A 305 8.63 -12.80 -20.99
N GLY A 306 8.21 -13.72 -20.13
CA GLY A 306 8.95 -14.83 -19.57
C GLY A 306 9.56 -14.47 -18.21
N TYR A 307 9.73 -15.47 -17.34
CA TYR A 307 10.44 -15.34 -16.06
C TYR A 307 11.97 -15.31 -16.31
N ARG A 308 12.42 -14.25 -16.98
CA ARG A 308 13.81 -14.04 -17.42
C ARG A 308 14.22 -12.57 -17.31
N ARG A 309 15.52 -12.35 -17.16
CA ARG A 309 16.17 -11.04 -17.23
C ARG A 309 17.45 -11.14 -18.06
N LYS A 310 17.97 -9.99 -18.48
CA LYS A 310 19.36 -9.91 -18.94
C LYS A 310 20.26 -10.20 -17.74
N ALA A 311 21.42 -10.79 -17.99
CA ALA A 311 22.43 -10.90 -16.95
C ALA A 311 23.10 -9.53 -16.81
N GLN A 312 23.20 -9.01 -15.59
CA GLN A 312 23.69 -7.67 -15.32
C GLN A 312 24.84 -7.68 -14.32
N ALA A 313 25.64 -6.62 -14.32
CA ALA A 313 26.58 -6.31 -13.26
C ALA A 313 26.73 -4.80 -13.04
N ILE A 314 27.10 -4.40 -11.81
CA ILE A 314 27.56 -3.04 -11.50
C ILE A 314 28.99 -3.11 -10.96
N PHE A 315 29.83 -2.29 -11.56
CA PHE A 315 31.23 -2.09 -11.18
C PHE A 315 31.30 -0.87 -10.27
N ASP A 316 31.05 -1.12 -8.99
CA ASP A 316 31.17 -0.13 -7.91
C ASP A 316 32.64 0.21 -7.60
N PRO A 317 32.95 1.47 -7.22
CA PRO A 317 34.24 1.79 -6.62
C PRO A 317 34.39 1.10 -5.24
N PRO A 318 35.61 1.03 -4.69
CA PRO A 318 35.81 0.50 -3.34
C PRO A 318 34.92 1.21 -2.31
N PRO A 319 34.28 0.46 -1.38
CA PRO A 319 33.50 1.05 -0.30
C PRO A 319 34.40 1.92 0.59
N PRO A 320 33.82 2.90 1.31
CA PRO A 320 34.62 3.82 2.12
C PRO A 320 35.47 3.07 3.17
N SER A 321 36.71 3.50 3.34
CA SER A 321 37.65 2.88 4.28
C SER A 321 38.69 3.86 4.81
N LEU A 322 39.36 3.47 5.91
CA LEU A 322 40.59 4.07 6.40
C LEU A 322 41.72 3.06 6.20
N VAL A 323 42.72 3.39 5.40
CA VAL A 323 43.96 2.62 5.27
C VAL A 323 45.01 3.20 6.20
N ILE A 324 45.75 2.35 6.93
CA ILE A 324 46.88 2.75 7.78
C ILE A 324 48.18 2.19 7.22
N ASP A 325 49.18 3.05 7.06
CA ASP A 325 50.45 2.70 6.41
C ASP A 325 51.37 1.86 7.32
N ALA A 326 52.13 0.96 6.70
CA ALA A 326 53.32 0.40 7.32
C ALA A 326 54.38 1.50 7.53
N PRO A 327 55.10 1.54 8.67
CA PRO A 327 55.30 0.43 9.60
C PRO A 327 54.52 0.55 10.93
N SER A 328 53.31 1.15 10.95
CA SER A 328 52.49 1.14 12.16
C SER A 328 52.16 -0.29 12.59
N ALA A 329 52.02 -0.53 13.90
CA ALA A 329 51.51 -1.79 14.43
C ALA A 329 50.02 -2.02 14.09
N ALA A 330 49.32 -0.97 13.69
CA ALA A 330 47.94 -0.99 13.20
C ALA A 330 47.86 -0.80 11.67
N SER A 331 48.89 -1.19 10.90
CA SER A 331 48.83 -1.10 9.44
C SER A 331 47.82 -2.11 8.86
N GLY A 332 46.84 -1.63 8.09
CA GLY A 332 45.68 -2.40 7.61
C GLY A 332 44.71 -1.54 6.79
N ASP A 333 43.63 -2.17 6.31
CA ASP A 333 42.49 -1.52 5.64
C ASP A 333 41.26 -1.73 6.53
N TYR A 334 40.59 -0.65 6.91
CA TYR A 334 39.54 -0.62 7.93
C TYR A 334 38.22 -0.10 7.35
N THR A 335 37.19 -0.96 7.35
CA THR A 335 35.86 -0.64 6.80
C THR A 335 35.25 0.58 7.50
N MET A 336 34.78 1.56 6.71
CA MET A 336 34.21 2.81 7.22
C MET A 336 32.78 3.00 6.71
N ALA A 337 31.84 3.34 7.59
CA ALA A 337 30.57 3.91 7.19
C ALA A 337 30.78 5.39 6.85
N ALA A 338 30.58 5.79 5.60
CA ALA A 338 30.61 7.21 5.25
C ALA A 338 29.54 8.00 6.02
N ALA A 339 29.84 9.27 6.32
CA ALA A 339 28.81 10.21 6.73
C ALA A 339 27.87 10.55 5.55
N SER A 340 26.75 11.21 5.85
CA SER A 340 25.90 11.89 4.86
C SER A 340 26.43 13.28 4.47
N VAL A 341 27.27 13.89 5.32
CA VAL A 341 27.80 15.27 5.19
C VAL A 341 29.31 15.27 4.98
N GLY A 342 29.93 16.40 4.61
CA GLY A 342 31.35 16.45 4.28
C GLY A 342 31.66 16.00 2.84
N GLY A 343 32.81 16.42 2.33
CA GLY A 343 33.21 16.17 0.94
C GLY A 343 33.55 14.72 0.62
N VAL A 344 33.69 14.47 -0.68
CA VAL A 344 34.15 13.19 -1.25
C VAL A 344 35.63 13.23 -1.58
N THR A 345 36.28 12.07 -1.60
CA THR A 345 37.69 11.91 -2.00
C THR A 345 37.78 11.43 -3.44
N SER A 346 38.96 11.59 -4.06
CA SER A 346 39.29 10.74 -5.21
C SER A 346 39.37 9.27 -4.77
N ILE A 347 39.32 8.35 -5.73
CA ILE A 347 39.46 6.90 -5.48
C ILE A 347 40.85 6.56 -4.86
N ALA A 348 41.87 7.37 -5.16
CA ALA A 348 43.20 7.31 -4.58
C ALA A 348 43.29 7.76 -3.10
N GLY A 349 42.20 8.31 -2.53
CA GLY A 349 42.06 8.68 -1.12
C GLY A 349 42.82 9.94 -0.68
N VAL A 350 42.41 10.53 0.46
CA VAL A 350 43.08 11.71 1.07
C VAL A 350 44.11 11.25 2.12
N PRO A 351 45.42 11.48 1.90
CA PRO A 351 46.47 11.02 2.81
C PRO A 351 46.78 12.04 3.92
N GLY A 352 47.21 11.54 5.08
CA GLY A 352 47.76 12.38 6.14
C GLY A 352 48.38 11.58 7.29
N PRO A 353 49.08 12.24 8.23
CA PRO A 353 49.25 11.72 9.58
C PRO A 353 47.89 11.40 10.19
N VAL A 354 47.76 10.31 10.94
CA VAL A 354 46.56 10.02 11.73
C VAL A 354 46.82 10.47 13.16
N GLU A 355 45.99 11.39 13.64
CA GLU A 355 46.17 12.06 14.94
C GLU A 355 44.89 11.92 15.77
N LEU A 356 45.01 11.28 16.94
CA LEU A 356 43.95 11.27 17.95
C LEU A 356 43.80 12.67 18.52
N VAL A 357 42.59 13.22 18.45
CA VAL A 357 42.36 14.62 18.81
C VAL A 357 42.49 14.89 20.30
N ASP A 358 42.76 16.16 20.64
CA ASP A 358 42.75 16.69 21.99
C ASP A 358 41.96 18.02 21.97
N ASP A 359 40.84 18.10 22.70
CA ASP A 359 40.03 19.32 22.86
C ASP A 359 40.34 20.10 24.16
N GLY A 360 41.35 19.67 24.92
CA GLY A 360 41.79 20.28 26.17
C GLY A 360 40.90 19.99 27.39
N THR A 361 39.89 19.11 27.26
CA THR A 361 38.96 18.78 28.36
C THR A 361 39.37 17.52 29.15
N VAL A 362 38.43 16.94 29.91
CA VAL A 362 38.64 15.71 30.69
C VAL A 362 38.59 14.45 29.82
N ASN A 363 37.89 14.51 28.67
CA ASN A 363 37.79 13.42 27.69
C ASN A 363 38.33 13.91 26.33
N PRO A 364 39.64 14.24 26.22
CA PRO A 364 40.19 15.03 25.12
C PRO A 364 39.96 14.45 23.72
N ALA A 365 39.92 13.11 23.61
CA ALA A 365 39.66 12.38 22.38
C ALA A 365 38.23 12.55 21.81
N GLU A 366 37.30 13.12 22.57
CA GLU A 366 35.94 13.32 22.09
C GLU A 366 35.79 14.50 21.11
N GLY A 367 36.73 15.46 21.06
CA GLY A 367 36.65 16.58 20.08
C GLY A 367 35.43 17.50 20.25
N CYS A 368 34.91 17.62 21.48
CA CYS A 368 33.69 18.37 21.79
C CYS A 368 33.90 19.89 21.82
N PHE A 369 35.15 20.35 21.79
CA PHE A 369 35.55 21.75 21.78
C PHE A 369 36.68 21.97 20.73
N PRO A 370 37.03 23.22 20.38
CA PRO A 370 38.07 23.50 19.41
C PRO A 370 39.41 22.85 19.75
N LEU A 371 39.98 22.09 18.80
CA LEU A 371 41.13 21.21 19.05
C LEU A 371 42.41 21.97 19.41
N VAL A 372 43.16 21.44 20.37
CA VAL A 372 44.35 22.05 20.95
C VAL A 372 45.60 21.34 20.44
N GLY A 373 46.41 22.05 19.65
CA GLY A 373 47.70 21.55 19.16
C GLY A 373 47.66 20.64 17.93
N PHE A 374 46.46 20.30 17.44
CA PHE A 374 46.23 19.44 16.28
C PHE A 374 46.98 19.87 15.01
N THR A 375 47.54 18.91 14.28
CA THR A 375 48.28 19.19 13.04
C THR A 375 47.35 19.44 11.85
N ALA A 376 47.23 20.69 11.39
CA ALA A 376 46.53 21.00 10.15
C ALA A 376 47.08 20.18 8.96
N GLY A 377 46.18 19.49 8.24
CA GLY A 377 46.50 18.49 7.21
C GLY A 377 46.48 17.03 7.69
N ALA A 378 46.37 16.77 9.00
CA ALA A 378 46.19 15.42 9.53
C ALA A 378 44.75 14.90 9.42
N ILE A 379 44.61 13.58 9.44
CA ILE A 379 43.35 12.86 9.57
C ILE A 379 43.00 12.84 11.07
N ALA A 380 41.89 13.48 11.43
CA ALA A 380 41.41 13.55 12.81
C ALA A 380 40.73 12.24 13.20
N LEU A 381 41.31 11.50 14.14
CA LEU A 381 40.69 10.33 14.77
C LEU A 381 39.97 10.79 16.04
N VAL A 382 38.66 10.60 16.12
CA VAL A 382 37.81 11.16 17.19
C VAL A 382 36.94 10.07 17.83
N ASP A 383 36.92 9.98 19.16
CA ASP A 383 36.05 9.03 19.85
C ASP A 383 34.59 9.50 19.89
N ARG A 384 33.64 8.60 19.59
CA ARG A 384 32.21 8.80 19.86
C ARG A 384 32.00 8.95 21.37
N GLY A 385 31.23 9.94 21.78
CA GLY A 385 31.13 10.33 23.19
C GLY A 385 29.86 11.12 23.50
N SER A 386 30.01 12.14 24.33
CA SER A 386 28.95 12.94 24.94
C SER A 386 28.38 14.06 24.05
N CYS A 387 29.15 14.58 23.10
CA CYS A 387 28.75 15.66 22.19
C CYS A 387 28.31 15.18 20.79
N PRO A 388 27.52 15.99 20.05
CA PRO A 388 27.06 15.67 18.70
C PRO A 388 28.18 15.40 17.69
N PHE A 389 27.90 14.56 16.68
CA PHE A 389 28.89 14.23 15.64
C PHE A 389 29.30 15.44 14.80
N PHE A 390 28.35 16.33 14.46
CA PHE A 390 28.66 17.47 13.59
C PHE A 390 29.62 18.46 14.25
N ASP A 391 29.58 18.62 15.57
CA ASP A 391 30.51 19.51 16.28
C ASP A 391 31.93 18.94 16.30
N LYS A 392 32.08 17.61 16.45
CA LYS A 392 33.37 16.91 16.29
C LYS A 392 33.97 17.17 14.91
N LEU A 393 33.16 17.03 13.87
CA LEU A 393 33.56 17.26 12.48
C LEU A 393 33.88 18.74 12.22
N ARG A 394 33.11 19.68 12.77
CA ARG A 394 33.35 21.13 12.71
C ARG A 394 34.64 21.54 13.42
N HIS A 395 34.92 21.03 14.62
CA HIS A 395 36.15 21.34 15.35
C HIS A 395 37.39 20.78 14.64
N ALA A 396 37.31 19.56 14.11
CA ALA A 396 38.37 18.99 13.27
C ALA A 396 38.58 19.80 11.97
N GLN A 397 37.50 20.18 11.28
CA GLN A 397 37.56 21.03 10.08
C GLN A 397 38.17 22.41 10.39
N ALA A 398 37.78 23.05 11.49
CA ALA A 398 38.30 24.34 11.92
C ALA A 398 39.78 24.28 12.34
N ALA A 399 40.23 23.13 12.86
CA ALA A 399 41.64 22.84 13.10
C ALA A 399 42.43 22.48 11.82
N GLY A 400 41.75 22.39 10.66
CA GLY A 400 42.35 22.11 9.36
C GLY A 400 42.57 20.63 9.07
N ALA A 401 41.78 19.72 9.63
CA ALA A 401 41.84 18.29 9.31
C ALA A 401 41.59 18.02 7.82
N SER A 402 42.32 17.05 7.25
CA SER A 402 42.18 16.63 5.85
C SER A 402 41.08 15.58 5.66
N ALA A 403 40.80 14.79 6.69
CA ALA A 403 39.62 13.92 6.82
C ALA A 403 39.30 13.71 8.31
N VAL A 404 38.10 13.23 8.63
CA VAL A 404 37.66 12.94 10.02
C VAL A 404 37.13 11.51 10.11
N VAL A 405 37.68 10.72 11.02
CA VAL A 405 37.24 9.34 11.27
C VAL A 405 36.78 9.22 12.72
N VAL A 406 35.50 8.94 12.90
CA VAL A 406 34.90 8.72 14.21
C VAL A 406 35.04 7.25 14.60
N VAL A 407 35.57 6.99 15.79
CA VAL A 407 35.59 5.65 16.39
C VAL A 407 34.25 5.43 17.09
N ASN A 408 33.50 4.40 16.72
CA ASN A 408 32.28 4.03 17.44
C ASN A 408 32.61 3.63 18.88
N ASN A 409 31.74 3.93 19.85
CA ASN A 409 31.93 3.57 21.26
C ASN A 409 31.07 2.37 21.71
N VAL A 410 30.39 1.73 20.76
CA VAL A 410 29.62 0.50 20.93
C VAL A 410 30.24 -0.60 20.03
N PRO A 411 30.43 -1.84 20.52
CA PRO A 411 30.86 -2.96 19.68
C PRO A 411 29.84 -3.30 18.59
N GLY A 412 30.31 -3.56 17.37
CA GLY A 412 29.49 -3.85 16.20
C GLY A 412 29.97 -3.08 14.97
N ASP A 413 29.26 -3.24 13.86
CA ASP A 413 29.54 -2.53 12.61
C ASP A 413 29.44 -1.00 12.78
N PRO A 414 30.20 -0.20 11.99
CA PRO A 414 30.10 1.26 12.04
C PRO A 414 28.75 1.76 11.53
N THR A 415 28.15 2.72 12.24
CA THR A 415 26.89 3.37 11.83
C THR A 415 27.15 4.62 11.00
N VAL A 416 26.35 4.84 9.96
CA VAL A 416 26.36 6.08 9.16
C VAL A 416 26.10 7.30 10.05
N ILE A 417 26.88 8.37 9.86
CA ILE A 417 26.63 9.67 10.49
C ILE A 417 25.63 10.44 9.60
N SER A 418 24.35 10.35 9.93
CA SER A 418 23.21 10.92 9.18
C SER A 418 22.78 12.31 9.67
N GLY A 419 22.34 13.16 8.75
CA GLY A 419 21.72 14.47 9.01
C GLY A 419 22.11 15.52 7.97
N ASN A 420 21.72 16.78 8.18
CA ASN A 420 22.06 17.89 7.29
C ASN A 420 23.05 18.86 7.96
N ALA A 421 24.20 19.11 7.34
CA ALA A 421 25.22 20.04 7.83
C ALA A 421 26.11 20.52 6.64
N PRO A 422 25.61 21.44 5.80
CA PRO A 422 26.28 21.85 4.56
C PRO A 422 27.55 22.68 4.80
N ASP A 423 27.78 23.14 6.03
CA ASP A 423 29.03 23.78 6.45
C ASP A 423 30.19 22.76 6.60
N ILE A 424 29.88 21.48 6.74
CA ILE A 424 30.87 20.40 6.81
C ILE A 424 31.22 19.97 5.39
N THR A 425 32.49 20.22 5.02
CA THR A 425 33.10 19.96 3.71
C THR A 425 34.32 19.03 3.80
N VAL A 426 34.87 18.79 4.99
CA VAL A 426 35.89 17.77 5.23
C VAL A 426 35.32 16.35 5.02
N PRO A 427 36.01 15.43 4.32
CA PRO A 427 35.56 14.04 4.19
C PRO A 427 35.46 13.33 5.54
N ALA A 428 34.33 12.66 5.80
CA ALA A 428 34.07 12.07 7.12
C ALA A 428 33.35 10.71 7.08
N GLY A 429 33.59 9.90 8.11
CA GLY A 429 32.92 8.61 8.35
C GLY A 429 33.19 8.03 9.74
N MET A 430 32.68 6.82 9.98
CA MET A 430 32.81 6.08 11.25
C MET A 430 33.44 4.69 11.01
N ILE A 431 34.30 4.24 11.93
CA ILE A 431 34.85 2.88 12.01
C ILE A 431 34.39 2.18 13.30
N SER A 432 34.56 0.86 13.40
CA SER A 432 34.15 0.12 14.60
C SER A 432 35.00 0.48 15.83
N LEU A 433 34.51 0.11 17.02
CA LEU A 433 35.27 0.26 18.27
C LEU A 433 36.57 -0.56 18.27
N GLU A 434 36.54 -1.78 17.73
CA GLU A 434 37.69 -2.70 17.70
C GLU A 434 38.80 -2.18 16.76
N ASP A 435 38.41 -1.66 15.60
CA ASP A 435 39.31 -1.00 14.66
C ASP A 435 39.91 0.27 15.26
N GLY A 436 39.06 1.13 15.83
CA GLY A 436 39.50 2.39 16.43
C GLY A 436 40.44 2.21 17.62
N ASP A 437 40.17 1.27 18.52
CA ASP A 437 41.07 0.94 19.64
C ASP A 437 42.40 0.33 19.13
N THR A 438 42.36 -0.48 18.06
CA THR A 438 43.56 -0.99 17.40
C THR A 438 44.41 0.15 16.81
N ILE A 439 43.80 1.09 16.09
CA ILE A 439 44.49 2.24 15.49
C ILE A 439 45.04 3.16 16.57
N LYS A 440 44.27 3.50 17.61
CA LYS A 440 44.71 4.30 18.76
C LYS A 440 45.93 3.69 19.46
N ALA A 441 45.98 2.36 19.58
CA ALA A 441 47.16 1.64 20.12
C ALA A 441 48.37 1.61 19.17
N GLY A 442 48.15 1.82 17.86
CA GLY A 442 49.18 1.86 16.81
C GLY A 442 49.74 3.24 16.47
N LEU A 443 49.30 4.31 17.16
CA LEU A 443 49.77 5.68 16.91
C LEU A 443 51.20 5.91 17.44
N PRO A 444 51.99 6.83 16.84
CA PRO A 444 51.66 7.64 15.66
C PRO A 444 51.69 6.83 14.36
N ALA A 445 50.77 7.14 13.45
CA ALA A 445 50.65 6.51 12.15
C ALA A 445 50.48 7.55 11.02
N THR A 446 50.69 7.13 9.78
CA THR A 446 50.13 7.79 8.59
C THR A 446 49.08 6.87 7.99
N GLY A 447 48.17 7.43 7.22
CA GLY A 447 47.09 6.69 6.60
C GLY A 447 46.35 7.51 5.57
N ARG A 448 45.21 6.97 5.14
CA ARG A 448 44.44 7.50 4.03
C ARG A 448 42.96 7.21 4.18
N VAL A 449 42.12 8.23 4.05
CA VAL A 449 40.66 8.05 4.01
C VAL A 449 40.20 7.95 2.57
N HIS A 450 39.46 6.90 2.25
CA HIS A 450 38.77 6.69 0.98
C HIS A 450 37.27 6.88 1.20
N ARG A 451 36.67 7.83 0.49
CA ARG A 451 35.23 8.11 0.49
C ARG A 451 34.83 8.68 -0.89
N PRO A 452 34.84 7.85 -1.95
CA PRO A 452 34.46 8.29 -3.29
C PRO A 452 32.97 8.69 -3.38
N ASP A 453 32.64 9.55 -4.34
CA ASP A 453 31.25 9.72 -4.80
C ASP A 453 30.90 8.51 -5.67
N VAL A 454 30.06 7.60 -5.18
CA VAL A 454 29.93 6.27 -5.79
C VAL A 454 29.35 6.31 -7.21
N ASN A 455 28.50 7.28 -7.54
CA ASN A 455 27.78 7.31 -8.83
C ASN A 455 28.68 7.60 -10.04
N PRO A 456 29.50 8.67 -10.08
CA PRO A 456 30.34 8.99 -11.25
C PRO A 456 31.43 7.96 -11.55
N HIS A 457 31.75 7.07 -10.59
CA HIS A 457 32.69 5.95 -10.80
C HIS A 457 32.03 4.67 -11.34
N ARG A 458 30.70 4.56 -11.33
CA ARG A 458 29.99 3.31 -11.68
C ARG A 458 29.87 3.09 -13.18
N VAL A 459 30.20 1.88 -13.59
CA VAL A 459 29.81 1.30 -14.88
C VAL A 459 28.77 0.21 -14.60
N VAL A 460 27.66 0.23 -15.33
CA VAL A 460 26.67 -0.85 -15.38
C VAL A 460 26.84 -1.60 -16.70
N VAL A 461 26.71 -2.93 -16.69
CA VAL A 461 26.83 -3.77 -17.88
C VAL A 461 25.72 -4.81 -17.90
N ASP A 462 24.95 -4.83 -18.98
CA ASP A 462 23.86 -5.78 -19.23
C ASP A 462 24.22 -6.69 -20.42
N SER A 463 23.83 -7.96 -20.40
CA SER A 463 24.03 -8.89 -21.51
C SER A 463 23.03 -8.67 -22.66
N ARG A 464 23.45 -8.87 -23.91
CA ARG A 464 22.54 -8.89 -25.07
C ARG A 464 21.62 -10.12 -25.05
N ALA A 465 22.16 -11.28 -24.71
CA ALA A 465 21.40 -12.51 -24.45
C ALA A 465 20.58 -12.41 -23.15
N TRP A 466 19.51 -13.18 -23.01
CA TRP A 466 18.88 -13.39 -21.68
C TRP A 466 19.78 -14.29 -20.82
N GLY A 467 19.68 -14.22 -19.50
CA GLY A 467 20.58 -14.93 -18.58
C GLY A 467 20.68 -16.44 -18.85
N HIS A 468 19.53 -17.09 -19.06
CA HIS A 468 19.44 -18.52 -19.41
C HIS A 468 19.78 -18.83 -20.88
N GLU A 469 19.85 -17.83 -21.75
CA GLU A 469 20.23 -17.94 -23.17
C GLU A 469 21.74 -17.67 -23.38
N GLY A 470 22.54 -17.81 -22.31
CA GLY A 470 24.00 -17.58 -22.31
C GLY A 470 24.43 -16.25 -21.70
N GLY A 471 23.51 -15.38 -21.28
CA GLY A 471 23.86 -14.12 -20.61
C GLY A 471 24.65 -14.32 -19.31
N ASN A 472 24.33 -15.36 -18.53
CA ASN A 472 25.03 -15.71 -17.29
C ASN A 472 26.40 -16.38 -17.53
N ASP A 473 26.70 -16.82 -18.75
CA ASP A 473 28.00 -17.38 -19.11
C ASP A 473 29.05 -16.28 -19.38
N ILE A 474 28.61 -15.05 -19.65
CA ILE A 474 29.49 -13.89 -19.92
C ILE A 474 30.22 -13.45 -18.65
N SER A 475 31.52 -13.19 -18.79
CA SER A 475 32.35 -12.60 -17.73
C SER A 475 32.92 -11.24 -18.14
N VAL A 476 33.00 -10.30 -17.20
CA VAL A 476 33.55 -8.95 -17.39
C VAL A 476 34.51 -8.64 -16.24
N GLU A 477 35.81 -8.70 -16.49
CA GLU A 477 36.86 -8.41 -15.50
C GLU A 477 37.51 -7.05 -15.79
N MET A 478 37.59 -6.17 -14.78
CA MET A 478 38.29 -4.89 -14.86
C MET A 478 39.65 -4.98 -14.15
N ILE A 479 40.73 -4.71 -14.88
CA ILE A 479 42.11 -4.99 -14.44
C ILE A 479 42.97 -3.71 -14.47
N ASP A 480 43.67 -3.45 -13.37
CA ASP A 480 44.82 -2.53 -13.30
C ASP A 480 46.04 -3.22 -13.94
N PRO A 481 46.67 -2.66 -14.98
CA PRO A 481 47.82 -3.27 -15.65
C PRO A 481 49.14 -3.17 -14.86
N GLN A 482 49.17 -2.48 -13.70
CA GLN A 482 50.31 -2.37 -12.78
C GLN A 482 51.61 -1.85 -13.43
N ALA A 483 51.47 -0.98 -14.43
CA ALA A 483 52.54 -0.30 -15.13
C ALA A 483 52.10 1.13 -15.50
N PRO A 484 53.02 2.11 -15.62
CA PRO A 484 52.69 3.46 -16.08
C PRO A 484 52.44 3.54 -17.59
N ASP A 485 51.79 4.63 -18.02
CA ASP A 485 51.52 4.97 -19.43
C ASP A 485 50.80 3.86 -20.23
N GLN A 486 49.91 3.08 -19.62
CA GLN A 486 49.15 2.03 -20.30
C GLN A 486 47.83 2.56 -20.87
N PRO A 487 47.43 2.14 -22.09
CA PRO A 487 46.15 2.53 -22.69
C PRO A 487 44.97 1.71 -22.14
N LEU A 488 43.77 2.28 -22.21
CA LEU A 488 42.51 1.54 -22.03
C LEU A 488 42.35 0.56 -23.20
N THR A 489 42.13 -0.72 -22.92
CA THR A 489 41.86 -1.75 -23.94
C THR A 489 40.84 -2.77 -23.45
N VAL A 490 39.97 -3.23 -24.35
CA VAL A 490 39.07 -4.36 -24.12
C VAL A 490 39.58 -5.56 -24.93
N GLU A 491 39.74 -6.70 -24.27
CA GLU A 491 40.16 -7.98 -24.87
C GLU A 491 39.02 -8.99 -24.75
N LEU A 492 38.67 -9.69 -25.83
CA LEU A 492 37.60 -10.70 -25.85
C LEU A 492 38.17 -12.10 -26.11
N SER A 493 37.67 -13.10 -25.39
CA SER A 493 38.12 -14.51 -25.49
C SER A 493 36.93 -15.49 -25.52
N GLY A 494 35.98 -15.25 -26.43
CA GLY A 494 34.66 -15.87 -26.37
C GLY A 494 33.77 -14.98 -25.52
N ASP A 495 33.09 -15.56 -24.54
CA ASP A 495 32.19 -14.86 -23.63
C ASP A 495 32.93 -14.17 -22.45
N ASP A 496 34.24 -14.39 -22.34
CA ASP A 496 35.13 -13.67 -21.41
C ASP A 496 35.57 -12.31 -21.99
N ILE A 497 35.29 -11.22 -21.26
CA ILE A 497 35.65 -9.84 -21.58
C ILE A 497 36.60 -9.29 -20.51
N VAL A 498 37.78 -8.83 -20.91
CA VAL A 498 38.80 -8.24 -20.02
C VAL A 498 39.03 -6.78 -20.37
N VAL A 499 38.69 -5.87 -19.45
CA VAL A 499 38.93 -4.43 -19.56
C VAL A 499 40.23 -4.09 -18.82
N ARG A 500 41.30 -3.79 -19.56
CA ARG A 500 42.53 -3.23 -18.99
C ARG A 500 42.37 -1.71 -18.89
N LEU A 501 42.34 -1.18 -17.68
CA LEU A 501 42.15 0.24 -17.41
C LEU A 501 43.42 1.03 -17.77
N ALA A 502 43.26 2.27 -18.24
CA ALA A 502 44.39 3.14 -18.56
C ALA A 502 45.11 3.63 -17.29
N THR A 503 46.41 3.83 -17.40
CA THR A 503 47.26 4.40 -16.33
C THR A 503 48.04 5.63 -16.80
N GLY A 504 48.24 6.59 -15.90
CA GLY A 504 49.07 7.77 -16.12
C GLY A 504 50.57 7.50 -16.00
N PRO A 505 51.41 8.55 -16.13
CA PRO A 505 52.88 8.43 -16.04
C PRO A 505 53.37 7.94 -14.66
N ASP A 506 52.62 8.22 -13.60
CA ASP A 506 52.92 7.80 -12.22
C ASP A 506 52.36 6.40 -11.88
N GLY A 507 51.65 5.75 -12.83
CA GLY A 507 51.04 4.43 -12.65
C GLY A 507 49.62 4.43 -12.06
N GLU A 508 49.10 5.58 -11.63
CA GLU A 508 47.71 5.71 -11.17
C GLU A 508 46.70 5.50 -12.31
N LEU A 509 45.54 4.91 -11.99
CA LEU A 509 44.45 4.70 -12.94
C LEU A 509 43.84 6.04 -13.39
N VAL A 510 43.47 6.14 -14.68
CA VAL A 510 42.92 7.38 -15.27
C VAL A 510 41.64 7.18 -16.11
N SER A 511 41.25 5.94 -16.43
CA SER A 511 40.02 5.68 -17.20
C SER A 511 38.76 6.07 -16.44
N THR A 512 37.99 7.00 -16.99
CA THR A 512 36.67 7.39 -16.46
C THR A 512 35.59 6.36 -16.81
N ALA A 513 34.50 6.33 -16.04
CA ALA A 513 33.38 5.42 -16.30
C ALA A 513 32.77 5.62 -17.70
N ALA A 514 32.69 6.86 -18.17
CA ALA A 514 32.27 7.18 -19.55
C ALA A 514 33.20 6.60 -20.62
N GLU A 515 34.52 6.61 -20.41
CA GLU A 515 35.49 6.01 -21.34
C GLU A 515 35.41 4.48 -21.33
N VAL A 516 35.22 3.85 -20.16
CA VAL A 516 35.04 2.41 -20.03
C VAL A 516 33.74 1.95 -20.69
N VAL A 517 32.64 2.66 -20.47
CA VAL A 517 31.35 2.46 -21.15
C VAL A 517 31.50 2.56 -22.67
N ALA A 518 32.19 3.59 -23.17
CA ALA A 518 32.42 3.76 -24.60
C ALA A 518 33.28 2.63 -25.20
N ALA A 519 34.31 2.17 -24.49
CA ALA A 519 35.18 1.09 -24.94
C ALA A 519 34.47 -0.28 -24.94
N LEU A 520 33.69 -0.59 -23.90
CA LEU A 520 32.86 -1.81 -23.84
C LEU A 520 31.85 -1.87 -24.98
N ASN A 521 31.10 -0.79 -25.21
CA ASN A 521 30.13 -0.74 -26.31
C ASN A 521 30.77 -0.79 -27.71
N ALA A 522 32.00 -0.28 -27.86
CA ALA A 522 32.71 -0.28 -29.14
C ALA A 522 33.31 -1.65 -29.51
N GLU A 523 33.93 -2.35 -28.56
CA GLU A 523 34.69 -3.59 -28.80
C GLU A 523 33.90 -4.86 -28.43
N ALA A 524 32.92 -4.77 -27.51
CA ALA A 524 32.14 -5.89 -27.00
C ALA A 524 30.60 -5.75 -27.15
N GLY A 525 30.13 -4.75 -27.92
CA GLY A 525 28.70 -4.42 -28.07
C GLY A 525 27.79 -5.54 -28.62
N ASP A 526 28.37 -6.56 -29.27
CA ASP A 526 27.66 -7.77 -29.72
C ASP A 526 27.29 -8.70 -28.55
N LEU A 527 28.03 -8.66 -27.43
CA LEU A 527 27.78 -9.46 -26.23
C LEU A 527 27.06 -8.68 -25.12
N VAL A 528 27.40 -7.39 -24.96
CA VAL A 528 26.94 -6.56 -23.83
C VAL A 528 26.46 -5.15 -24.24
N GLU A 529 25.78 -4.49 -23.32
CA GLU A 529 25.44 -3.08 -23.32
C GLU A 529 25.98 -2.46 -22.04
N ALA A 530 26.86 -1.46 -22.15
CA ALA A 530 27.40 -0.74 -21.00
C ALA A 530 26.77 0.67 -20.89
N TYR A 531 26.53 1.15 -19.67
CA TYR A 531 26.03 2.50 -19.42
C TYR A 531 26.51 3.08 -18.09
N THR A 532 26.46 4.40 -17.96
CA THR A 532 26.74 5.10 -16.71
C THR A 532 25.54 5.02 -15.78
N PHE A 533 25.79 4.92 -14.47
CA PHE A 533 24.73 4.70 -13.49
C PHE A 533 23.74 5.87 -13.43
N ARG A 534 22.45 5.60 -13.68
CA ARG A 534 21.32 6.53 -13.56
C ARG A 534 21.55 7.91 -14.19
N GLY A 535 22.13 7.93 -15.39
CA GLY A 535 22.29 9.15 -16.18
C GLY A 535 23.43 10.06 -15.73
N ASP A 536 24.29 9.59 -14.82
CA ASP A 536 25.53 10.28 -14.46
C ASP A 536 26.42 10.50 -15.72
N ALA A 537 27.19 11.58 -15.72
CA ALA A 537 28.16 11.88 -16.78
C ALA A 537 29.34 10.89 -16.85
N GLY A 538 29.53 10.02 -15.85
CA GLY A 538 30.57 9.00 -15.80
C GLY A 538 31.98 9.56 -15.65
N ALA A 539 32.12 10.72 -15.00
CA ALA A 539 33.38 11.47 -14.94
C ALA A 539 34.38 10.93 -13.89
N GLY A 540 33.98 9.95 -13.07
CA GLY A 540 34.83 9.33 -12.05
C GLY A 540 35.71 8.23 -12.63
N VAL A 541 36.95 8.13 -12.14
CA VAL A 541 37.91 7.07 -12.52
C VAL A 541 37.45 5.71 -12.01
N VAL A 542 37.34 4.72 -12.89
CA VAL A 542 36.98 3.34 -12.55
C VAL A 542 38.15 2.65 -11.86
N ALA A 543 37.87 1.76 -10.90
CA ALA A 543 38.86 0.86 -10.31
C ALA A 543 38.47 -0.61 -10.55
N PRO A 544 39.44 -1.55 -10.52
CA PRO A 544 39.17 -2.98 -10.42
C PRO A 544 38.29 -3.28 -9.21
N CYS A 545 37.08 -3.79 -9.45
CA CYS A 545 36.28 -4.39 -8.38
C CYS A 545 36.91 -5.73 -7.99
N THR A 546 36.96 -6.04 -6.70
CA THR A 546 37.43 -7.36 -6.24
C THR A 546 36.27 -8.36 -6.21
N PRO A 547 36.53 -9.67 -6.32
CA PRO A 547 35.48 -10.71 -6.29
C PRO A 547 34.42 -10.53 -5.19
N ALA A 548 34.82 -10.09 -3.99
CA ALA A 548 33.90 -9.89 -2.86
C ALA A 548 33.14 -8.54 -2.87
N LYS A 549 33.32 -7.70 -3.90
CA LYS A 549 32.85 -6.31 -3.96
C LYS A 549 32.27 -5.87 -5.32
N CYS A 550 32.33 -6.70 -6.37
CA CYS A 550 31.55 -6.49 -7.61
C CYS A 550 30.08 -6.87 -7.38
N HIS A 551 29.12 -6.16 -7.96
CA HIS A 551 27.71 -6.57 -7.96
C HIS A 551 27.40 -7.38 -9.22
N GLY A 552 27.25 -8.69 -9.05
CA GLY A 552 27.03 -9.73 -10.06
C GLY A 552 26.80 -11.05 -9.32
N THR A 553 27.33 -12.18 -9.83
CA THR A 553 27.47 -13.37 -8.97
C THR A 553 28.58 -13.14 -7.92
N PRO A 554 28.30 -13.06 -6.61
CA PRO A 554 29.29 -12.65 -5.61
C PRO A 554 30.48 -13.60 -5.55
N GLY A 555 31.69 -13.06 -5.66
CA GLY A 555 32.92 -13.84 -5.76
C GLY A 555 33.43 -14.06 -7.19
N THR A 556 32.82 -13.47 -8.22
CA THR A 556 33.17 -13.72 -9.64
C THR A 556 33.07 -12.47 -10.52
N PRO A 557 33.69 -12.47 -11.71
CA PRO A 557 33.43 -11.49 -12.77
C PRO A 557 32.21 -11.85 -13.65
N GLN A 558 31.43 -12.89 -13.31
CA GLN A 558 30.27 -13.29 -14.14
C GLN A 558 29.07 -12.37 -13.92
N LEU A 559 28.41 -12.02 -15.03
CA LEU A 559 27.12 -11.36 -15.01
C LEU A 559 26.05 -12.27 -14.37
N SER A 560 24.96 -11.71 -13.86
CA SER A 560 23.85 -12.51 -13.32
C SER A 560 22.49 -11.89 -13.63
N ASP A 561 21.51 -12.70 -14.02
CA ASP A 561 20.10 -12.29 -14.11
C ASP A 561 19.44 -12.11 -12.72
N PHE A 562 20.12 -12.58 -11.66
CA PHE A 562 19.66 -12.62 -10.27
C PHE A 562 18.34 -13.39 -10.07
N LEU A 563 18.12 -14.50 -10.79
CA LEU A 563 16.89 -15.29 -10.76
C LEU A 563 17.09 -16.76 -10.31
N SER A 564 16.48 -17.15 -9.19
CA SER A 564 16.89 -18.29 -8.37
C SER A 564 16.04 -19.57 -8.51
N ALA A 565 14.98 -19.57 -9.34
CA ALA A 565 14.08 -20.73 -9.44
C ALA A 565 14.76 -22.02 -9.94
N PRO A 566 14.28 -23.20 -9.50
CA PRO A 566 14.79 -24.51 -9.92
C PRO A 566 14.57 -24.82 -11.41
N GLU A 567 15.34 -25.78 -11.93
CA GLU A 567 15.40 -26.20 -13.34
C GLU A 567 14.05 -26.55 -14.01
N HIS A 568 13.01 -26.89 -13.24
CA HIS A 568 11.68 -27.19 -13.79
C HIS A 568 10.82 -25.95 -14.09
N VAL A 569 11.19 -24.79 -13.54
CA VAL A 569 10.54 -23.51 -13.85
C VAL A 569 11.17 -22.94 -15.13
N SER A 570 10.37 -22.84 -16.19
CA SER A 570 10.83 -22.28 -17.45
C SER A 570 11.20 -20.81 -17.31
N ARG A 571 12.19 -20.38 -18.10
CA ARG A 571 12.59 -18.97 -18.22
C ARG A 571 12.08 -18.34 -19.53
N ASP A 572 11.58 -19.15 -20.45
CA ASP A 572 11.01 -18.72 -21.72
C ASP A 572 9.63 -18.04 -21.52
N PRO A 573 9.12 -17.29 -22.52
CA PRO A 573 7.76 -16.77 -22.54
C PRO A 573 6.69 -17.83 -22.24
N PHE A 574 5.87 -17.59 -21.23
CA PHE A 574 4.75 -18.46 -20.90
C PHE A 574 3.57 -18.21 -21.84
N THR A 575 2.79 -19.26 -22.08
CA THR A 575 1.45 -19.15 -22.68
C THR A 575 0.47 -19.21 -21.52
N VAL A 576 -0.27 -18.14 -21.26
CA VAL A 576 -1.31 -18.14 -20.22
C VAL A 576 -2.43 -19.10 -20.66
N LYS A 577 -2.98 -19.88 -19.73
CA LYS A 577 -3.98 -20.92 -20.04
C LYS A 577 -5.17 -20.87 -19.09
N ALA A 578 -6.36 -20.97 -19.64
CA ALA A 578 -7.57 -21.25 -18.87
C ALA A 578 -7.94 -22.74 -18.98
N ILE A 579 -8.57 -23.29 -17.95
CA ILE A 579 -9.39 -24.49 -18.07
C ILE A 579 -10.85 -24.08 -18.25
N ARG A 580 -11.47 -24.60 -19.30
CA ARG A 580 -12.87 -24.36 -19.64
C ARG A 580 -13.70 -25.59 -19.29
N ILE A 581 -14.60 -25.46 -18.32
CA ILE A 581 -15.40 -26.52 -17.71
C ILE A 581 -16.88 -26.35 -18.06
N GLY A 582 -17.48 -27.40 -18.61
CA GLY A 582 -18.91 -27.44 -18.95
C GLY A 582 -19.26 -28.70 -19.74
N ALA A 583 -20.47 -29.23 -19.56
CA ALA A 583 -20.99 -30.36 -20.35
C ALA A 583 -21.44 -29.93 -21.77
N ARG A 584 -21.50 -28.62 -22.04
CA ARG A 584 -21.61 -28.01 -23.37
C ARG A 584 -20.68 -26.80 -23.43
N ARG A 585 -19.70 -26.84 -24.34
CA ARG A 585 -18.64 -25.83 -24.52
C ARG A 585 -18.70 -25.22 -25.93
N ASP A 586 -19.92 -24.90 -26.34
CA ASP A 586 -20.28 -24.37 -27.67
C ASP A 586 -20.76 -22.91 -27.65
N GLY A 587 -20.58 -22.23 -26.52
CA GLY A 587 -21.06 -20.86 -26.30
C GLY A 587 -22.58 -20.72 -26.09
N SER A 588 -23.34 -21.83 -26.03
CA SER A 588 -24.80 -21.78 -25.84
C SER A 588 -25.27 -21.61 -24.39
N ASN A 589 -24.38 -21.90 -23.42
CA ASN A 589 -24.59 -21.67 -22.00
C ASN A 589 -24.07 -20.29 -21.59
N THR A 590 -24.63 -19.71 -20.51
CA THR A 590 -24.08 -18.49 -19.91
C THR A 590 -22.67 -18.76 -19.39
N GLY A 591 -21.73 -17.95 -19.83
CA GLY A 591 -20.32 -18.06 -19.47
C GLY A 591 -19.97 -17.30 -18.20
N VAL A 592 -18.98 -17.82 -17.47
CA VAL A 592 -18.42 -17.22 -16.25
C VAL A 592 -16.91 -17.29 -16.31
N LEU A 593 -16.23 -16.16 -16.08
CA LEU A 593 -14.76 -16.06 -16.02
C LEU A 593 -14.28 -15.84 -14.59
N LEU A 594 -13.53 -16.79 -14.04
CA LEU A 594 -12.94 -16.71 -12.71
C LEU A 594 -11.41 -16.72 -12.86
N TYR A 595 -10.73 -15.70 -12.36
CA TYR A 595 -9.30 -15.51 -12.61
C TYR A 595 -8.53 -14.99 -11.40
N SER A 596 -7.26 -15.38 -11.32
CA SER A 596 -6.42 -15.22 -10.15
C SER A 596 -5.01 -14.73 -10.51
N GLN A 597 -4.36 -14.11 -9.54
CA GLN A 597 -2.94 -13.76 -9.60
C GLN A 597 -2.56 -12.87 -10.81
N GLU A 598 -3.34 -11.80 -11.05
CA GLU A 598 -2.87 -10.62 -11.79
C GLU A 598 -1.64 -10.02 -11.07
N HIS A 599 -1.71 -9.96 -9.74
CA HIS A 599 -0.57 -9.59 -8.90
C HIS A 599 0.15 -10.84 -8.37
N ALA A 600 1.48 -10.82 -8.42
CA ALA A 600 2.30 -12.00 -8.16
C ALA A 600 2.31 -12.50 -6.70
N ARG A 601 2.43 -11.59 -5.72
CA ARG A 601 2.55 -11.90 -4.27
C ARG A 601 1.32 -12.52 -3.61
N GLU A 602 0.22 -12.67 -4.34
CA GLU A 602 -1.10 -12.99 -3.78
C GLU A 602 -1.32 -14.51 -3.83
N TRP A 603 -0.48 -15.25 -3.10
CA TRP A 603 -0.24 -16.70 -3.29
C TRP A 603 -1.43 -17.61 -2.99
N VAL A 604 -2.46 -17.11 -2.28
CA VAL A 604 -3.71 -17.86 -2.03
C VAL A 604 -4.61 -17.90 -3.28
N THR A 605 -4.54 -16.87 -4.13
CA THR A 605 -5.42 -16.70 -5.30
C THR A 605 -5.35 -17.85 -6.31
N PRO A 606 -4.19 -18.42 -6.71
CA PRO A 606 -4.16 -19.62 -7.55
C PRO A 606 -4.77 -20.85 -6.86
N LEU A 607 -4.71 -20.93 -5.53
CA LEU A 607 -5.23 -22.10 -4.80
C LEU A 607 -6.76 -22.15 -4.84
N VAL A 608 -7.42 -21.00 -4.73
CA VAL A 608 -8.87 -20.84 -4.93
C VAL A 608 -9.30 -21.35 -6.31
N ALA A 609 -8.54 -21.01 -7.35
CA ALA A 609 -8.83 -21.41 -8.72
C ALA A 609 -8.70 -22.93 -8.92
N LEU A 610 -7.60 -23.53 -8.43
CA LEU A 610 -7.34 -24.97 -8.57
C LEU A 610 -8.31 -25.81 -7.74
N GLU A 611 -8.61 -25.39 -6.50
CA GLU A 611 -9.57 -26.05 -5.63
C GLU A 611 -11.01 -25.95 -6.20
N THR A 612 -11.40 -24.82 -6.79
CA THR A 612 -12.69 -24.69 -7.50
C THR A 612 -12.77 -25.61 -8.72
N ALA A 613 -11.74 -25.64 -9.57
CA ALA A 613 -11.70 -26.52 -10.74
C ALA A 613 -11.79 -28.01 -10.34
N GLU A 614 -11.04 -28.42 -9.32
CA GLU A 614 -11.12 -29.77 -8.74
C GLU A 614 -12.51 -30.09 -8.18
N ARG A 615 -13.11 -29.17 -7.41
CA ARG A 615 -14.46 -29.35 -6.86
C ARG A 615 -15.51 -29.54 -7.95
N LEU A 616 -15.46 -28.74 -9.02
CA LEU A 616 -16.41 -28.83 -10.14
C LEU A 616 -16.32 -30.20 -10.83
N LEU A 617 -15.12 -30.67 -11.12
CA LEU A 617 -14.90 -31.89 -11.89
C LEU A 617 -15.11 -33.16 -11.05
N ARG A 618 -14.48 -33.26 -9.87
CA ARG A 618 -14.57 -34.46 -9.03
C ARG A 618 -15.96 -34.67 -8.42
N ASN A 619 -16.71 -33.59 -8.17
CA ASN A 619 -18.07 -33.71 -7.62
C ASN A 619 -19.17 -33.78 -8.68
N TYR A 620 -18.89 -33.60 -9.98
CA TYR A 620 -19.89 -33.71 -11.06
C TYR A 620 -20.65 -35.05 -11.04
N GLY A 621 -19.95 -36.15 -10.78
CA GLY A 621 -20.55 -37.48 -10.69
C GLY A 621 -21.45 -37.66 -9.46
N SER A 622 -21.04 -37.11 -8.30
CA SER A 622 -21.64 -37.38 -6.98
C SER A 622 -22.66 -36.35 -6.50
N ASN A 623 -22.51 -35.07 -6.87
CA ASN A 623 -23.25 -33.96 -6.29
C ASN A 623 -24.23 -33.34 -7.28
N ASP A 624 -25.52 -33.35 -6.92
CA ASP A 624 -26.62 -32.85 -7.76
C ASP A 624 -26.63 -31.32 -7.93
N THR A 625 -25.91 -30.54 -7.12
CA THR A 625 -25.79 -29.08 -7.31
C THR A 625 -24.65 -28.78 -8.27
N ILE A 626 -23.46 -29.31 -8.02
CA ILE A 626 -22.28 -29.15 -8.91
C ILE A 626 -22.60 -29.61 -10.33
N ARG A 627 -23.29 -30.74 -10.50
CA ARG A 627 -23.71 -31.22 -11.83
C ARG A 627 -24.58 -30.22 -12.58
N LYS A 628 -25.50 -29.51 -11.90
CA LYS A 628 -26.37 -28.50 -12.54
C LYS A 628 -25.57 -27.28 -13.01
N LEU A 629 -24.54 -26.87 -12.29
CA LEU A 629 -23.67 -25.77 -12.68
C LEU A 629 -22.93 -26.14 -13.98
N VAL A 630 -22.21 -27.27 -13.97
CA VAL A 630 -21.45 -27.78 -15.13
C VAL A 630 -22.36 -28.15 -16.33
N ASP A 631 -23.60 -28.59 -16.10
CA ASP A 631 -24.58 -28.90 -17.17
C ASP A 631 -25.11 -27.66 -17.92
N ASN A 632 -25.06 -26.47 -17.30
CA ASN A 632 -25.81 -25.28 -17.74
C ASN A 632 -25.00 -23.97 -17.79
N LEU A 633 -23.72 -23.99 -17.43
CA LEU A 633 -22.77 -22.87 -17.56
C LEU A 633 -21.64 -23.23 -18.54
N ASP A 634 -20.81 -22.25 -18.86
CA ASP A 634 -19.57 -22.38 -19.62
C ASP A 634 -18.45 -21.67 -18.84
N ILE A 635 -17.69 -22.43 -18.05
CA ILE A 635 -16.92 -21.89 -16.91
C ILE A 635 -15.44 -21.81 -17.28
N PHE A 636 -14.87 -20.62 -17.32
CA PHE A 636 -13.45 -20.38 -17.61
C PHE A 636 -12.72 -20.08 -16.31
N ILE A 637 -11.70 -20.87 -15.98
CA ILE A 637 -10.86 -20.67 -14.78
C ILE A 637 -9.42 -20.43 -15.21
N VAL A 638 -8.84 -19.31 -14.78
CA VAL A 638 -7.43 -18.94 -15.01
C VAL A 638 -6.69 -18.91 -13.68
N PRO A 639 -5.82 -19.89 -13.35
CA PRO A 639 -5.21 -19.98 -12.03
C PRO A 639 -4.13 -18.92 -11.81
N THR A 640 -3.43 -18.50 -12.87
CA THR A 640 -2.43 -17.43 -12.81
C THR A 640 -2.46 -16.61 -14.11
N ILE A 641 -2.77 -15.32 -14.00
CA ILE A 641 -2.61 -14.34 -15.09
C ILE A 641 -1.13 -13.96 -15.28
N ASN A 642 -0.39 -13.78 -14.19
CA ASN A 642 0.97 -13.24 -14.16
C ASN A 642 2.01 -14.33 -13.80
N PRO A 643 2.32 -15.30 -14.68
CA PRO A 643 3.27 -16.37 -14.37
C PRO A 643 4.69 -15.82 -14.18
N ASP A 644 5.06 -14.78 -14.92
CA ASP A 644 6.38 -14.15 -14.87
C ASP A 644 6.69 -13.59 -13.47
N GLY A 645 5.77 -12.78 -12.95
CA GLY A 645 5.87 -12.20 -11.61
C GLY A 645 5.68 -13.26 -10.52
N ALA A 646 4.75 -14.21 -10.70
CA ALA A 646 4.47 -15.25 -9.71
C ALA A 646 5.71 -16.08 -9.36
N HIS A 647 6.47 -16.54 -10.37
CA HIS A 647 7.75 -17.23 -10.14
C HIS A 647 8.77 -16.31 -9.45
N TYR A 648 8.87 -15.04 -9.83
CA TYR A 648 9.78 -14.09 -9.17
C TYR A 648 9.40 -13.84 -7.70
N SER A 649 8.10 -13.80 -7.38
CA SER A 649 7.62 -13.70 -6.01
C SER A 649 8.01 -14.93 -5.18
N ILE A 650 7.76 -16.14 -5.71
CA ILE A 650 7.99 -17.40 -4.98
C ILE A 650 9.49 -17.72 -4.82
N HIS A 651 10.34 -17.34 -5.77
CA HIS A 651 11.75 -17.77 -5.80
C HIS A 651 12.79 -16.68 -5.46
N ASP A 652 12.46 -15.38 -5.60
CA ASP A 652 13.46 -14.30 -5.52
C ASP A 652 13.05 -13.12 -4.62
N PHE A 653 11.83 -12.59 -4.78
CA PHE A 653 11.36 -11.40 -4.07
C PHE A 653 9.86 -11.47 -3.77
N THR A 654 9.52 -12.03 -2.60
CA THR A 654 8.16 -12.31 -2.13
C THR A 654 7.17 -11.16 -2.30
N LEU A 655 7.59 -9.90 -2.16
CA LEU A 655 6.72 -8.73 -2.27
C LEU A 655 6.49 -8.23 -3.71
N GLN A 656 7.00 -8.91 -4.75
CA GLN A 656 6.70 -8.56 -6.14
C GLN A 656 5.19 -8.54 -6.39
N ARG A 657 4.69 -7.40 -6.85
CA ARG A 657 3.29 -7.21 -7.27
C ARG A 657 3.12 -7.38 -8.78
N ARG A 658 3.96 -6.69 -9.53
CA ARG A 658 3.94 -6.50 -10.99
C ARG A 658 4.35 -7.76 -11.78
N ASN A 659 4.24 -7.72 -13.11
CA ASN A 659 4.92 -8.69 -14.00
C ASN A 659 6.44 -8.45 -14.04
N MET A 660 7.17 -8.87 -15.08
CA MET A 660 8.64 -8.81 -15.14
C MET A 660 9.24 -7.91 -16.24
N THR A 661 8.43 -7.12 -16.95
CA THR A 661 8.92 -6.17 -17.97
C THR A 661 9.72 -5.02 -17.37
N ASN A 662 10.67 -4.45 -18.11
CA ASN A 662 11.35 -3.21 -17.74
C ASN A 662 11.05 -2.14 -18.78
N HIS A 663 10.25 -1.15 -18.39
CA HIS A 663 9.91 0.04 -19.20
C HIS A 663 10.54 1.32 -18.63
N CYS A 664 11.54 1.22 -17.73
CA CYS A 664 12.26 2.40 -17.28
C CYS A 664 13.09 3.02 -18.42
N PRO A 665 13.16 4.36 -18.52
CA PRO A 665 13.89 5.03 -19.60
C PRO A 665 15.41 4.86 -19.46
N ASP A 666 16.12 4.99 -20.58
CA ASP A 666 17.58 5.03 -20.63
C ASP A 666 18.15 6.09 -19.67
N GLY A 667 19.17 5.72 -18.89
CA GLY A 667 19.70 6.59 -17.83
C GLY A 667 18.77 6.75 -16.61
N GLY A 668 17.62 6.09 -16.58
CA GLY A 668 16.78 5.95 -15.39
C GLY A 668 17.22 4.79 -14.50
N THR A 669 16.28 4.29 -13.71
CA THR A 669 16.43 3.15 -12.78
C THR A 669 16.38 1.79 -13.52
N VAL A 670 17.21 1.63 -14.55
CA VAL A 670 17.37 0.38 -15.33
C VAL A 670 18.47 -0.54 -14.77
N ASP A 671 19.20 -0.09 -13.75
CA ASP A 671 20.29 -0.82 -13.08
C ASP A 671 19.79 -1.95 -12.15
N PRO A 672 20.58 -3.02 -11.94
CA PRO A 672 20.14 -4.16 -11.14
C PRO A 672 19.90 -3.88 -9.64
N LEU A 673 20.19 -2.69 -9.09
CA LEU A 673 19.73 -2.35 -7.73
C LEU A 673 18.22 -2.01 -7.73
N ALA A 674 17.69 -1.54 -8.86
CA ALA A 674 16.27 -1.26 -9.06
C ALA A 674 15.44 -2.50 -9.48
N ARG A 675 16.07 -3.67 -9.69
CA ARG A 675 15.43 -4.87 -10.27
C ARG A 675 14.18 -5.40 -9.54
N ASN A 676 13.99 -5.07 -8.27
CA ASN A 676 12.81 -5.43 -7.49
C ASN A 676 11.62 -4.47 -7.71
N ALA A 677 11.84 -3.33 -8.39
CA ALA A 677 10.83 -2.30 -8.64
C ALA A 677 10.24 -2.35 -10.07
N TRP A 678 10.78 -3.20 -10.96
CA TRP A 678 10.30 -3.35 -12.34
C TRP A 678 9.03 -4.21 -12.46
N GLY A 679 8.48 -4.19 -13.67
CA GLY A 679 7.20 -4.76 -14.08
C GLY A 679 6.14 -3.68 -14.29
N VAL A 680 4.98 -4.08 -14.79
CA VAL A 680 3.72 -3.31 -14.79
C VAL A 680 2.73 -3.93 -13.81
N ASP A 681 1.95 -3.09 -13.14
CA ASP A 681 0.80 -3.54 -12.35
C ASP A 681 -0.34 -3.85 -13.33
N LEU A 682 -0.60 -5.13 -13.56
CA LEU A 682 -1.53 -5.57 -14.61
C LEU A 682 -2.93 -5.01 -14.37
N ASN A 683 -3.40 -5.00 -13.12
CA ASN A 683 -4.68 -4.43 -12.72
C ASN A 683 -4.66 -2.88 -12.66
N ARG A 684 -3.74 -2.24 -13.40
CA ARG A 684 -3.70 -0.81 -13.73
C ARG A 684 -3.52 -0.55 -15.25
N ASN A 685 -3.40 -1.60 -16.07
CA ASN A 685 -3.03 -1.54 -17.48
C ASN A 685 -4.26 -1.49 -18.44
N PHE A 686 -5.50 -1.47 -17.96
CA PHE A 686 -6.69 -1.65 -18.81
C PHE A 686 -7.24 -0.37 -19.47
N ARG A 687 -8.16 -0.54 -20.44
CA ARG A 687 -8.59 0.51 -21.37
C ARG A 687 -9.50 1.57 -20.73
N VAL A 688 -10.16 1.23 -19.62
CA VAL A 688 -11.20 2.05 -18.99
C VAL A 688 -10.68 2.68 -17.69
N GLY A 689 -10.97 3.97 -17.48
CA GLY A 689 -10.71 4.66 -16.22
C GLY A 689 -9.23 4.73 -15.85
N ASN A 690 -8.30 4.77 -16.83
CA ASN A 690 -6.86 4.71 -16.56
C ASN A 690 -6.20 6.07 -16.35
N VAL A 691 -4.96 6.07 -15.87
CA VAL A 691 -4.21 7.30 -15.55
C VAL A 691 -3.94 8.19 -16.77
N HIS A 692 -3.83 7.62 -17.97
CA HIS A 692 -3.69 8.38 -19.21
C HIS A 692 -4.98 9.13 -19.62
N GLN A 693 -6.11 8.79 -18.99
CA GLN A 693 -7.41 9.48 -19.11
C GLN A 693 -7.68 10.48 -17.96
N GLY A 694 -6.74 10.65 -17.01
CA GLY A 694 -6.84 11.58 -15.89
C GLY A 694 -7.38 10.98 -14.57
N PHE A 695 -7.57 9.66 -14.50
CA PHE A 695 -8.03 8.98 -13.28
C PHE A 695 -6.88 8.68 -12.30
N SER A 696 -7.18 8.71 -11.01
CA SER A 696 -6.21 8.45 -9.93
C SER A 696 -6.14 6.98 -9.53
N GLY A 697 -5.06 6.56 -8.85
CA GLY A 697 -4.89 5.18 -8.37
C GLY A 697 -3.82 4.34 -9.05
N ALA A 698 -3.19 4.90 -10.08
CA ALA A 698 -2.04 4.32 -10.76
C ALA A 698 -0.93 5.38 -10.89
N SER A 699 0.27 4.93 -11.26
CA SER A 699 1.43 5.78 -11.50
C SER A 699 1.93 5.63 -12.94
N THR A 700 2.56 6.69 -13.45
CA THR A 700 3.35 6.66 -14.70
C THR A 700 4.85 6.46 -14.42
N SER A 701 5.26 6.31 -13.16
CA SER A 701 6.65 6.00 -12.79
C SER A 701 6.92 4.50 -12.87
N CYS A 702 7.92 4.10 -13.67
CA CYS A 702 8.31 2.72 -13.96
C CYS A 702 8.77 1.88 -12.75
N THR A 703 8.92 2.49 -11.58
CA THR A 703 9.33 1.85 -10.31
C THR A 703 8.22 1.80 -9.26
N SER A 704 7.01 2.27 -9.59
CA SER A 704 5.87 2.27 -8.66
C SER A 704 5.26 0.88 -8.49
N ASP A 705 4.76 0.53 -7.31
CA ASP A 705 3.94 -0.68 -7.09
C ASP A 705 2.60 -0.66 -7.84
N VAL A 706 2.17 0.52 -8.32
CA VAL A 706 0.96 0.71 -9.15
C VAL A 706 1.28 1.32 -10.52
N TYR A 707 2.44 1.00 -11.10
CA TYR A 707 2.81 1.49 -12.43
C TYR A 707 1.85 0.94 -13.50
N ALA A 708 1.17 1.82 -14.23
CA ALA A 708 0.16 1.48 -15.23
C ALA A 708 0.73 0.94 -16.56
N GLY A 709 2.05 0.95 -16.75
CA GLY A 709 2.70 0.68 -18.04
C GLY A 709 2.88 1.94 -18.90
N PRO A 710 3.52 1.81 -20.07
CA PRO A 710 3.71 2.92 -21.01
C PRO A 710 2.41 3.35 -21.72
N GLU A 711 1.48 2.41 -21.96
CA GLU A 711 0.17 2.65 -22.55
C GLU A 711 -0.85 1.57 -22.10
N PRO A 712 -2.16 1.82 -22.17
CA PRO A 712 -3.17 0.81 -21.86
C PRO A 712 -3.09 -0.41 -22.80
N LEU A 713 -3.16 -1.60 -22.23
CA LEU A 713 -2.84 -2.87 -22.87
C LEU A 713 -1.44 -2.86 -23.51
N SER A 714 -0.42 -2.36 -22.80
CA SER A 714 0.98 -2.56 -23.16
C SER A 714 1.43 -4.00 -22.94
N GLU A 715 0.94 -4.65 -21.88
CA GLU A 715 1.40 -5.96 -21.46
C GLU A 715 0.68 -7.12 -22.19
N PRO A 716 1.32 -8.28 -22.38
CA PRO A 716 0.68 -9.45 -23.00
C PRO A 716 -0.35 -10.13 -22.08
N GLU A 717 -0.16 -10.07 -20.76
CA GLU A 717 -1.09 -10.68 -19.79
C GLU A 717 -2.48 -10.03 -19.86
N ALA A 718 -2.56 -8.69 -19.73
CA ALA A 718 -3.81 -7.94 -19.83
C ALA A 718 -4.49 -8.09 -21.21
N LYS A 719 -3.71 -8.25 -22.30
CA LYS A 719 -4.26 -8.56 -23.63
C LYS A 719 -4.94 -9.92 -23.68
N ASN A 720 -4.41 -10.93 -22.98
CA ASN A 720 -4.98 -12.27 -22.96
C ASN A 720 -6.36 -12.31 -22.28
N GLU A 721 -6.56 -11.53 -21.22
CA GLU A 721 -7.86 -11.39 -20.55
C GLU A 721 -8.91 -10.76 -21.48
N ILE A 722 -8.55 -9.64 -22.13
CA ILE A 722 -9.42 -8.98 -23.11
C ILE A 722 -9.72 -9.91 -24.29
N TRP A 723 -8.72 -10.62 -24.82
CA TRP A 723 -8.93 -11.62 -25.86
C TRP A 723 -9.89 -12.75 -25.42
N LEU A 724 -9.75 -13.24 -24.18
CA LEU A 724 -10.58 -14.33 -23.68
C LEU A 724 -12.06 -13.93 -23.61
N VAL A 725 -12.38 -12.71 -23.17
CA VAL A 725 -13.77 -12.22 -23.12
C VAL A 725 -14.31 -11.84 -24.50
N GLU A 726 -13.49 -11.24 -25.38
CA GLU A 726 -13.92 -10.83 -26.72
C GLU A 726 -14.16 -12.02 -27.68
N GLU A 727 -13.42 -13.14 -27.54
CA GLU A 727 -13.68 -14.39 -28.29
C GLU A 727 -14.83 -15.24 -27.67
N ASN A 728 -15.18 -15.04 -26.40
CA ASN A 728 -16.23 -15.80 -25.71
C ASN A 728 -17.39 -14.87 -25.25
N PRO A 729 -18.14 -14.24 -26.17
CA PRO A 729 -19.20 -13.26 -25.87
C PRO A 729 -20.45 -13.86 -25.20
N ASN A 730 -20.40 -15.12 -24.77
CA ASN A 730 -21.38 -15.71 -23.85
C ASN A 730 -21.00 -15.51 -22.38
N ILE A 731 -19.77 -15.10 -22.06
CA ILE A 731 -19.36 -14.69 -20.73
C ILE A 731 -20.17 -13.45 -20.31
N ARG A 732 -20.92 -13.58 -19.21
CA ARG A 732 -21.76 -12.49 -18.65
C ARG A 732 -21.39 -12.15 -17.22
N PHE A 733 -20.58 -12.98 -16.58
CA PHE A 733 -20.13 -12.89 -15.19
C PHE A 733 -18.62 -13.03 -15.14
N ALA A 734 -17.95 -12.19 -14.37
CA ALA A 734 -16.51 -12.30 -14.14
C ALA A 734 -16.11 -12.00 -12.69
N MET A 735 -14.94 -12.48 -12.28
CA MET A 735 -14.40 -12.29 -10.94
C MET A 735 -12.88 -12.43 -10.95
N ASN A 736 -12.15 -11.33 -10.73
CA ASN A 736 -10.76 -11.43 -10.29
C ASN A 736 -10.70 -11.69 -8.78
N THR A 737 -9.62 -12.36 -8.36
CA THR A 737 -9.35 -12.65 -6.95
C THR A 737 -7.91 -12.29 -6.61
N HIS A 738 -7.79 -11.43 -5.61
CA HIS A 738 -6.58 -10.84 -5.03
C HIS A 738 -6.40 -11.29 -3.58
N THR A 739 -5.27 -10.91 -2.98
CA THR A 739 -5.15 -10.78 -1.52
C THR A 739 -4.46 -9.45 -1.15
N HIS A 740 -4.69 -8.85 0.02
CA HIS A 740 -5.51 -9.34 1.13
C HIS A 740 -6.45 -8.27 1.67
N GLY A 741 -7.56 -8.69 2.29
CA GLY A 741 -8.29 -7.83 3.22
C GLY A 741 -9.76 -8.13 3.43
N GLY A 742 -10.36 -9.13 2.78
CA GLY A 742 -11.80 -9.35 2.88
C GLY A 742 -12.59 -8.15 2.38
N TYR A 743 -12.42 -7.84 1.09
CA TYR A 743 -13.25 -6.89 0.36
C TYR A 743 -14.03 -7.63 -0.73
N PHE A 744 -15.25 -7.17 -1.01
CA PHE A 744 -16.06 -7.69 -2.10
C PHE A 744 -16.69 -6.57 -2.91
N MET A 745 -16.22 -6.42 -4.14
CA MET A 745 -16.26 -5.15 -4.85
C MET A 745 -16.73 -5.30 -6.29
N TRP A 746 -17.14 -4.19 -6.90
CA TRP A 746 -17.54 -4.10 -8.32
C TRP A 746 -17.35 -2.67 -8.86
N SER A 747 -17.62 -2.43 -10.14
CA SER A 747 -17.50 -1.12 -10.79
C SER A 747 -18.47 -0.05 -10.23
N PRO A 748 -18.08 1.24 -10.22
CA PRO A 748 -16.82 1.80 -10.70
C PRO A 748 -15.65 1.58 -9.73
N GLY A 749 -14.44 1.46 -10.28
CA GLY A 749 -13.19 1.53 -9.52
C GLY A 749 -12.45 2.86 -9.61
N ALA A 750 -12.62 3.63 -10.68
CA ALA A 750 -11.81 4.83 -10.92
C ALA A 750 -12.56 6.17 -10.71
N TYR A 751 -11.89 7.15 -10.08
CA TYR A 751 -12.28 8.57 -10.06
C TYR A 751 -11.09 9.52 -10.32
N GLN A 752 -11.39 10.74 -10.76
CA GLN A 752 -10.42 11.81 -11.03
C GLN A 752 -10.17 12.69 -9.78
N LEU A 753 -9.03 13.36 -9.72
CA LEU A 753 -8.68 14.32 -8.66
C LEU A 753 -8.61 15.75 -9.22
N PRO A 754 -8.96 16.78 -8.43
CA PRO A 754 -9.37 16.74 -7.03
C PRO A 754 -10.88 16.50 -6.81
N THR A 755 -11.69 16.36 -7.86
CA THR A 755 -13.17 16.42 -7.76
C THR A 755 -13.87 15.12 -7.34
N ARG A 756 -13.18 13.97 -7.36
CA ARG A 756 -13.76 12.63 -7.21
C ARG A 756 -14.78 12.26 -8.31
N ASP A 757 -14.68 12.89 -9.49
CA ASP A 757 -15.50 12.55 -10.66
C ASP A 757 -15.21 11.11 -11.12
N GLY A 758 -16.18 10.21 -10.96
CA GLY A 758 -16.06 8.79 -11.27
C GLY A 758 -16.44 8.38 -12.70
N LEU A 759 -16.23 7.10 -13.02
CA LEU A 759 -16.91 6.43 -14.15
C LEU A 759 -18.45 6.38 -13.93
N GLU A 760 -19.25 6.09 -14.96
CA GLU A 760 -20.72 6.02 -14.82
C GLU A 760 -21.10 4.94 -13.81
N ARG A 761 -21.60 5.34 -12.64
CA ARG A 761 -22.10 4.40 -11.63
C ARG A 761 -23.18 3.49 -12.23
N PRO A 762 -23.18 2.17 -11.95
CA PRO A 762 -24.25 1.27 -12.35
C PRO A 762 -25.64 1.84 -12.06
N SER A 763 -26.62 1.45 -12.87
CA SER A 763 -28.00 1.86 -12.66
C SER A 763 -28.57 1.27 -11.37
N TYR A 764 -29.66 1.85 -10.85
CA TYR A 764 -30.28 1.37 -9.61
C TYR A 764 -30.58 -0.13 -9.64
N GLY A 765 -31.11 -0.64 -10.77
CA GLY A 765 -31.37 -2.06 -10.97
C GLY A 765 -30.10 -2.92 -11.00
N VAL A 766 -29.03 -2.45 -11.63
CA VAL A 766 -27.76 -3.19 -11.73
C VAL A 766 -27.00 -3.19 -10.41
N GLU A 767 -26.91 -2.06 -9.70
CA GLU A 767 -26.24 -2.01 -8.39
C GLU A 767 -27.02 -2.79 -7.33
N SER A 768 -28.36 -2.72 -7.35
CA SER A 768 -29.20 -3.58 -6.48
C SER A 768 -28.99 -5.07 -6.79
N TYR A 769 -28.70 -5.42 -8.05
CA TYR A 769 -28.37 -6.79 -8.42
C TYR A 769 -26.97 -7.18 -7.96
N PHE A 770 -25.98 -6.27 -8.03
CA PHE A 770 -24.67 -6.49 -7.42
C PHE A 770 -24.79 -6.78 -5.92
N TYR A 771 -25.65 -6.06 -5.18
CA TYR A 771 -25.94 -6.35 -3.76
C TYR A 771 -26.61 -7.73 -3.56
N GLU A 772 -27.74 -8.03 -4.22
CA GLU A 772 -28.44 -9.33 -4.06
C GLU A 772 -27.54 -10.53 -4.45
N ALA A 773 -26.73 -10.38 -5.50
CA ALA A 773 -25.75 -11.36 -5.92
C ALA A 773 -24.60 -11.52 -4.89
N SER A 774 -24.21 -10.43 -4.24
CA SER A 774 -23.18 -10.45 -3.19
C SER A 774 -23.63 -11.25 -1.98
N ASP A 775 -24.88 -11.10 -1.54
CA ASP A 775 -25.41 -11.85 -0.39
C ASP A 775 -25.31 -13.37 -0.61
N VAL A 776 -25.52 -13.85 -1.84
CA VAL A 776 -25.31 -15.26 -2.22
C VAL A 776 -23.85 -15.65 -2.00
N ILE A 777 -22.94 -14.87 -2.56
CA ILE A 777 -21.50 -15.18 -2.66
C ILE A 777 -20.84 -15.12 -1.28
N LEU A 778 -21.20 -14.14 -0.46
CA LEU A 778 -20.67 -13.92 0.87
C LEU A 778 -21.19 -14.95 1.88
N ASN A 779 -22.48 -15.33 1.82
CA ASN A 779 -22.99 -16.43 2.64
C ASN A 779 -22.29 -17.76 2.31
N ARG A 780 -21.91 -18.00 1.04
CA ARG A 780 -21.11 -19.18 0.66
C ARG A 780 -19.72 -19.20 1.29
N ILE A 781 -18.97 -18.08 1.25
CA ILE A 781 -17.68 -17.95 1.96
C ILE A 781 -17.83 -18.36 3.43
N LYS A 782 -18.87 -17.82 4.08
CA LYS A 782 -19.14 -18.05 5.49
C LYS A 782 -19.41 -19.51 5.86
N GLU A 783 -19.99 -20.30 4.95
CA GLU A 783 -20.29 -21.72 5.19
C GLU A 783 -19.07 -22.61 5.52
N HIS A 784 -17.82 -22.16 5.26
CA HIS A 784 -16.62 -22.96 5.58
C HIS A 784 -16.24 -22.92 7.07
N ARG A 785 -15.82 -21.76 7.60
CA ARG A 785 -15.42 -21.58 9.02
C ARG A 785 -16.04 -20.36 9.71
N GLY A 786 -17.10 -19.80 9.14
CA GLY A 786 -17.87 -18.70 9.73
C GLY A 786 -17.26 -17.30 9.57
N THR A 787 -16.28 -17.14 8.68
CA THR A 787 -15.67 -15.84 8.36
C THR A 787 -16.60 -15.01 7.47
N SER A 788 -16.66 -13.71 7.73
CA SER A 788 -17.49 -12.77 6.96
C SER A 788 -16.63 -11.66 6.38
N VAL A 789 -16.91 -11.28 5.13
CA VAL A 789 -16.49 -9.97 4.61
C VAL A 789 -17.24 -8.90 5.40
N TRP A 790 -16.55 -7.84 5.83
CA TRP A 790 -17.17 -6.79 6.63
C TRP A 790 -18.14 -5.96 5.77
N PRO A 791 -19.33 -5.58 6.26
CA PRO A 791 -20.26 -4.70 5.57
C PRO A 791 -19.60 -3.46 4.93
N SER A 792 -18.72 -2.77 5.66
CA SER A 792 -17.96 -1.59 5.20
C SER A 792 -17.06 -1.85 3.99
N ARG A 793 -16.79 -3.12 3.68
CA ARG A 793 -15.95 -3.62 2.58
C ARG A 793 -16.75 -4.25 1.44
N VAL A 794 -18.09 -4.12 1.45
CA VAL A 794 -19.01 -4.53 0.38
C VAL A 794 -19.63 -3.31 -0.32
N GLY A 795 -19.41 -3.19 -1.63
CA GLY A 795 -19.87 -2.06 -2.45
C GLY A 795 -18.94 -1.80 -3.65
N PRO A 796 -19.19 -0.74 -4.45
CA PRO A 796 -18.27 -0.35 -5.52
C PRO A 796 -16.84 -0.11 -5.02
N ILE A 797 -15.84 -0.46 -5.83
CA ILE A 797 -14.40 -0.32 -5.53
C ILE A 797 -14.09 1.14 -5.10
N SER A 798 -14.65 2.12 -5.82
CA SER A 798 -14.54 3.56 -5.52
C SER A 798 -15.08 3.99 -4.16
N ASP A 799 -15.92 3.17 -3.53
CA ASP A 799 -16.63 3.50 -2.29
C ASP A 799 -16.07 2.71 -1.09
N VAL A 800 -15.54 1.49 -1.30
CA VAL A 800 -15.02 0.63 -0.21
C VAL A 800 -13.50 0.74 0.00
N LEU A 801 -12.74 1.03 -1.07
CA LEU A 801 -11.28 0.85 -1.09
C LEU A 801 -10.54 2.18 -1.33
N TYR A 802 -10.29 2.53 -2.59
CA TYR A 802 -9.72 3.80 -3.08
C TYR A 802 -9.83 3.79 -4.62
N SER A 803 -9.58 4.90 -5.32
CA SER A 803 -9.58 4.90 -6.80
C SER A 803 -8.55 3.92 -7.36
N ALA A 804 -8.96 2.99 -8.23
CA ALA A 804 -8.09 2.00 -8.86
C ALA A 804 -8.06 2.19 -10.39
N ALA A 805 -7.39 3.25 -10.87
CA ALA A 805 -7.37 3.57 -12.30
C ALA A 805 -6.83 2.43 -13.19
N GLY A 806 -7.58 2.06 -14.23
CA GLY A 806 -7.16 1.07 -15.22
C GLY A 806 -7.28 -0.39 -14.76
N ASN A 807 -8.25 -0.71 -13.90
CA ASN A 807 -8.49 -2.07 -13.42
C ASN A 807 -9.24 -2.96 -14.44
N SER A 808 -9.03 -4.28 -14.37
CA SER A 808 -9.63 -5.29 -15.25
C SER A 808 -11.16 -5.34 -15.13
N GLY A 809 -11.68 -5.22 -13.91
CA GLY A 809 -13.12 -5.25 -13.62
C GLY A 809 -13.93 -4.14 -14.31
N ASP A 810 -13.43 -2.90 -14.32
CA ASP A 810 -14.03 -1.79 -15.04
C ASP A 810 -14.00 -2.01 -16.56
N ASP A 811 -12.93 -2.57 -17.14
CA ASP A 811 -12.91 -2.88 -18.58
C ASP A 811 -13.92 -4.00 -18.93
N HIS A 812 -14.02 -5.03 -18.08
CA HIS A 812 -15.02 -6.08 -18.24
C HIS A 812 -16.45 -5.52 -18.16
N PHE A 813 -16.74 -4.66 -17.18
CA PHE A 813 -18.06 -4.06 -17.02
C PHE A 813 -18.42 -3.08 -18.15
N TYR A 814 -17.59 -2.06 -18.38
CA TYR A 814 -17.92 -0.95 -19.29
C TYR A 814 -17.69 -1.27 -20.77
N SER A 815 -16.72 -2.12 -21.13
CA SER A 815 -16.43 -2.45 -22.54
C SER A 815 -17.23 -3.65 -23.05
N ASN A 816 -17.57 -4.61 -22.17
CA ASN A 816 -18.07 -5.93 -22.58
C ASN A 816 -19.48 -6.30 -22.05
N ASP A 817 -20.11 -5.46 -21.22
CA ASP A 817 -21.36 -5.78 -20.49
C ASP A 817 -21.23 -7.10 -19.69
N ILE A 818 -20.19 -7.20 -18.86
CA ILE A 818 -19.95 -8.32 -17.95
C ILE A 818 -20.18 -7.84 -16.52
N PHE A 819 -21.01 -8.54 -15.74
CA PHE A 819 -21.08 -8.29 -14.30
C PHE A 819 -19.78 -8.79 -13.67
N SER A 820 -18.86 -7.86 -13.40
CA SER A 820 -17.53 -8.17 -12.85
C SER A 820 -17.47 -7.82 -11.37
N TRP A 821 -17.09 -8.80 -10.56
CA TRP A 821 -16.73 -8.62 -9.16
C TRP A 821 -15.21 -8.63 -8.99
N SER A 822 -14.75 -8.16 -7.83
CA SER A 822 -13.39 -8.32 -7.36
C SER A 822 -13.39 -8.80 -5.90
N PHE A 823 -12.62 -9.85 -5.64
CA PHE A 823 -12.32 -10.32 -4.29
C PHE A 823 -10.97 -9.80 -3.84
N GLU A 824 -10.91 -9.23 -2.63
CA GLU A 824 -9.71 -9.34 -1.80
C GLU A 824 -9.94 -10.49 -0.81
N ALA A 825 -9.33 -11.65 -1.06
CA ALA A 825 -9.41 -12.78 -0.13
C ALA A 825 -8.65 -12.49 1.18
N GLY A 826 -8.73 -13.39 2.17
CA GLY A 826 -8.09 -13.18 3.46
C GLY A 826 -8.72 -12.05 4.29
N SER A 827 -9.97 -12.25 4.71
CA SER A 827 -10.63 -11.35 5.66
C SER A 827 -9.87 -11.28 6.99
N PRO A 828 -9.85 -10.13 7.69
CA PRO A 828 -9.20 -10.04 8.99
C PRO A 828 -9.86 -10.99 10.00
N LEU A 829 -9.07 -11.74 10.75
CA LEU A 829 -9.54 -12.73 11.70
C LEU A 829 -9.79 -12.11 13.08
N TRP A 830 -10.89 -12.48 13.73
CA TRP A 830 -11.17 -12.07 15.10
C TRP A 830 -10.44 -12.98 16.10
N THR A 831 -9.53 -12.40 16.89
CA THR A 831 -8.68 -13.12 17.86
C THR A 831 -9.30 -13.29 19.25
N GLY A 832 -10.54 -12.83 19.46
CA GLY A 832 -11.17 -12.72 20.78
C GLY A 832 -10.79 -11.44 21.55
N THR A 833 -9.73 -10.74 21.15
CA THR A 833 -9.31 -9.44 21.74
C THR A 833 -9.09 -8.33 20.71
N GLY A 834 -9.24 -8.62 19.42
CA GLY A 834 -8.97 -7.69 18.33
C GLY A 834 -8.98 -8.36 16.96
N TRP A 835 -9.05 -7.57 15.89
CA TRP A 835 -8.93 -8.03 14.50
C TRP A 835 -7.45 -8.14 14.08
N SER A 836 -7.09 -9.18 13.34
CA SER A 836 -5.73 -9.39 12.79
C SER A 836 -5.78 -9.53 11.28
N SER A 837 -4.85 -8.91 10.56
CA SER A 837 -4.63 -9.21 9.13
C SER A 837 -4.00 -10.59 8.96
N VAL A 838 -4.16 -11.19 7.78
CA VAL A 838 -3.49 -12.44 7.36
C VAL A 838 -2.26 -12.19 6.47
N GLY A 839 -2.26 -11.11 5.68
CA GLY A 839 -1.16 -10.73 4.78
C GLY A 839 -1.24 -11.38 3.38
N PHE A 840 -0.32 -11.01 2.48
CA PHE A 840 -0.29 -11.52 1.10
C PHE A 840 0.13 -12.99 1.01
N THR A 841 1.05 -13.41 1.89
CA THR A 841 1.67 -14.74 1.93
C THR A 841 1.54 -15.37 3.33
N PRO A 842 0.31 -15.68 3.80
CA PRO A 842 0.09 -16.26 5.12
C PRO A 842 0.72 -17.67 5.23
N PRO A 843 0.95 -18.20 6.44
CA PRO A 843 1.36 -19.60 6.61
C PRO A 843 0.39 -20.53 5.89
N TYR A 844 0.89 -21.59 5.24
CA TYR A 844 0.04 -22.43 4.37
C TYR A 844 -1.22 -23.00 5.06
N SER A 845 -1.17 -23.26 6.36
CA SER A 845 -2.34 -23.70 7.13
C SER A 845 -3.49 -22.68 7.17
N GLU A 846 -3.21 -21.39 6.99
CA GLU A 846 -4.20 -20.33 6.90
C GLU A 846 -4.61 -20.09 5.43
N GLY A 847 -3.62 -20.00 4.52
CA GLY A 847 -3.89 -19.91 3.08
C GLY A 847 -4.67 -21.10 2.50
N TYR A 848 -4.61 -22.27 3.13
CA TYR A 848 -5.49 -23.41 2.85
C TYR A 848 -6.95 -23.11 3.23
N GLU A 849 -7.20 -22.58 4.43
CA GLU A 849 -8.56 -22.27 4.89
C GLU A 849 -9.18 -21.14 4.06
N GLU A 850 -8.40 -20.09 3.74
CA GLU A 850 -8.79 -19.06 2.78
C GLU A 850 -9.08 -19.66 1.39
N ALA A 851 -8.25 -20.58 0.90
CA ALA A 851 -8.51 -21.24 -0.38
C ALA A 851 -9.83 -22.03 -0.37
N MET A 852 -10.21 -22.65 0.76
CA MET A 852 -11.50 -23.33 0.89
C MET A 852 -12.67 -22.33 0.92
N GLU A 853 -12.53 -21.22 1.66
CA GLU A 853 -13.52 -20.14 1.78
C GLU A 853 -13.82 -19.46 0.45
N PHE A 854 -12.79 -18.94 -0.22
CA PHE A 854 -13.00 -18.18 -1.45
C PHE A 854 -13.33 -19.10 -2.63
N SER A 855 -13.01 -20.41 -2.55
CA SER A 855 -13.62 -21.42 -3.44
C SER A 855 -15.13 -21.58 -3.24
N HIS A 856 -15.66 -21.31 -2.04
CA HIS A 856 -17.11 -21.23 -1.85
C HIS A 856 -17.67 -19.97 -2.51
N GLY A 857 -16.98 -18.83 -2.39
CA GLY A 857 -17.36 -17.60 -3.10
C GLY A 857 -17.41 -17.80 -4.62
N TRP A 858 -16.41 -18.49 -5.18
CA TRP A 858 -16.33 -18.86 -6.60
C TRP A 858 -17.47 -19.80 -7.03
N ILE A 859 -17.85 -20.80 -6.21
CA ILE A 859 -19.05 -21.61 -6.50
C ILE A 859 -20.32 -20.75 -6.36
N GLY A 860 -20.35 -19.78 -5.44
CA GLY A 860 -21.44 -18.81 -5.25
C GLY A 860 -21.76 -18.00 -6.50
N ILE A 861 -20.76 -17.43 -7.19
CA ILE A 861 -21.00 -16.69 -8.45
C ILE A 861 -21.47 -17.61 -9.58
N LEU A 862 -21.09 -18.88 -9.59
CA LEU A 862 -21.68 -19.87 -10.50
C LEU A 862 -23.17 -20.10 -10.19
N GLU A 863 -23.59 -20.06 -8.92
CA GLU A 863 -25.02 -20.10 -8.57
C GLU A 863 -25.77 -18.84 -9.04
N VAL A 864 -25.16 -17.66 -8.87
CA VAL A 864 -25.70 -16.39 -9.39
C VAL A 864 -25.90 -16.44 -10.91
N ALA A 865 -24.88 -16.87 -11.66
CA ALA A 865 -24.96 -17.03 -13.12
C ALA A 865 -25.99 -18.10 -13.53
N HIS A 866 -26.14 -19.18 -12.76
CA HIS A 866 -27.17 -20.19 -13.02
C HIS A 866 -28.58 -19.68 -12.72
N MET A 867 -28.76 -18.84 -11.70
CA MET A 867 -30.03 -18.16 -11.42
C MET A 867 -30.38 -17.16 -12.54
N TYR A 868 -29.43 -16.32 -12.95
CA TYR A 868 -29.58 -15.39 -14.06
C TYR A 868 -30.00 -16.07 -15.37
N SER A 869 -29.27 -17.11 -15.80
CA SER A 869 -29.58 -17.83 -17.05
C SER A 869 -31.01 -18.41 -17.06
N ARG A 870 -31.51 -18.80 -15.88
CA ARG A 870 -32.85 -19.36 -15.66
C ARG A 870 -33.95 -18.34 -15.45
N ASP A 871 -33.65 -17.12 -15.03
CA ASP A 871 -34.69 -16.14 -14.73
C ASP A 871 -35.40 -15.68 -16.01
N LYS A 872 -36.73 -15.76 -15.98
CA LYS A 872 -37.64 -15.39 -17.07
C LYS A 872 -38.93 -14.78 -16.49
N ILE A 873 -38.85 -14.15 -15.31
CA ILE A 873 -39.99 -13.69 -14.51
C ILE A 873 -40.02 -12.15 -14.52
N PRO A 874 -41.00 -11.50 -15.16
CA PRO A 874 -41.07 -10.05 -15.19
C PRO A 874 -41.16 -9.37 -13.80
N PRO A 875 -40.37 -8.31 -13.55
CA PRO A 875 -40.31 -7.61 -12.28
C PRO A 875 -41.56 -6.77 -12.04
N LYS A 876 -41.86 -6.48 -10.76
CA LYS A 876 -43.13 -5.87 -10.34
C LYS A 876 -42.88 -4.62 -9.49
N SER A 877 -42.67 -3.48 -10.15
CA SER A 877 -42.64 -2.17 -9.49
C SER A 877 -44.04 -1.61 -9.18
N THR A 878 -44.21 -0.99 -7.99
CA THR A 878 -45.43 -0.29 -7.56
C THR A 878 -45.11 1.01 -6.84
N LEU A 879 -45.63 2.14 -7.35
CA LEU A 879 -45.44 3.48 -6.79
C LEU A 879 -45.84 3.58 -5.29
N ARG A 880 -45.04 4.34 -4.53
CA ARG A 880 -45.21 4.63 -3.11
C ARG A 880 -45.03 6.12 -2.84
N PRO A 881 -45.98 6.82 -2.19
CA PRO A 881 -47.37 6.40 -2.02
C PRO A 881 -48.07 6.17 -3.37
N GLY A 882 -49.21 5.47 -3.35
CA GLY A 882 -49.92 5.04 -4.55
C GLY A 882 -50.73 6.15 -5.25
N ALA A 883 -51.60 5.75 -6.18
CA ALA A 883 -52.57 6.69 -6.77
C ALA A 883 -53.54 7.22 -5.69
N GLY A 884 -53.68 8.54 -5.58
CA GLY A 884 -54.41 9.18 -4.49
C GLY A 884 -54.55 10.70 -4.65
N THR A 885 -55.13 11.33 -3.63
CA THR A 885 -55.23 12.79 -3.48
C THR A 885 -54.41 13.22 -2.27
N TYR A 886 -53.68 14.34 -2.40
CA TYR A 886 -52.74 14.87 -1.42
C TYR A 886 -52.92 16.39 -1.29
N ASP A 887 -52.85 16.89 -0.06
CA ASP A 887 -53.11 18.30 0.28
C ASP A 887 -51.85 19.19 0.11
N ALA A 888 -50.75 18.61 -0.34
CA ALA A 888 -49.43 19.21 -0.54
C ALA A 888 -48.63 18.39 -1.57
N PRO A 889 -47.51 18.91 -2.11
CA PRO A 889 -46.56 18.12 -2.89
C PRO A 889 -46.16 16.82 -2.19
N VAL A 890 -45.94 15.76 -2.95
CA VAL A 890 -45.64 14.42 -2.42
C VAL A 890 -44.43 13.80 -3.12
N GLU A 891 -43.50 13.31 -2.32
CA GLU A 891 -42.37 12.51 -2.80
C GLU A 891 -42.82 11.07 -3.10
N VAL A 892 -42.43 10.53 -4.26
CA VAL A 892 -42.76 9.16 -4.66
C VAL A 892 -41.55 8.30 -5.03
N THR A 893 -41.55 7.05 -4.54
CA THR A 893 -40.57 5.98 -4.80
C THR A 893 -41.30 4.73 -5.33
N PHE A 894 -40.61 3.59 -5.48
CA PHE A 894 -41.20 2.33 -5.94
C PHE A 894 -40.84 1.14 -5.04
N ASP A 895 -41.84 0.41 -4.53
CA ASP A 895 -41.64 -1.00 -4.17
C ASP A 895 -41.26 -1.76 -5.45
N ILE A 896 -40.23 -2.61 -5.40
CA ILE A 896 -39.84 -3.52 -6.50
C ILE A 896 -39.74 -4.94 -5.94
N SER A 897 -40.01 -5.97 -6.76
CA SER A 897 -40.02 -7.38 -6.31
C SER A 897 -38.68 -8.12 -6.45
N GLU A 898 -37.75 -7.57 -7.22
CA GLU A 898 -36.38 -8.04 -7.47
C GLU A 898 -35.59 -6.85 -8.07
N PRO A 899 -34.25 -6.88 -8.10
CA PRO A 899 -33.43 -5.82 -8.71
C PRO A 899 -33.81 -5.50 -10.16
N ALA A 900 -34.32 -4.28 -10.38
CA ALA A 900 -34.77 -3.83 -11.69
C ALA A 900 -34.75 -2.31 -11.83
N ASP A 901 -34.39 -1.80 -13.01
CA ASP A 901 -34.48 -0.39 -13.35
C ASP A 901 -35.93 0.00 -13.63
N VAL A 902 -36.39 1.09 -12.99
CA VAL A 902 -37.73 1.65 -13.22
C VAL A 902 -37.63 2.90 -14.08
N TYR A 903 -38.04 2.78 -15.35
CA TYR A 903 -38.10 3.88 -16.32
C TYR A 903 -39.46 4.57 -16.23
N TYR A 904 -39.50 5.90 -16.06
CA TYR A 904 -40.73 6.65 -15.80
C TYR A 904 -40.88 7.95 -16.60
N THR A 905 -42.13 8.39 -16.77
CA THR A 905 -42.49 9.67 -17.42
C THR A 905 -43.58 10.38 -16.62
N LEU A 906 -43.41 11.68 -16.36
CA LEU A 906 -44.34 12.52 -15.61
C LEU A 906 -45.26 13.36 -16.52
N ASP A 907 -44.77 13.75 -17.70
CA ASP A 907 -45.45 14.59 -18.70
C ASP A 907 -46.69 13.92 -19.37
N GLY A 908 -46.95 12.65 -19.05
CA GLY A 908 -48.02 11.88 -19.68
C GLY A 908 -47.69 11.40 -21.11
N SER A 909 -46.40 11.33 -21.48
CA SER A 909 -45.92 10.59 -22.66
C SER A 909 -45.95 9.07 -22.44
N ARG A 910 -45.10 8.29 -23.13
CA ARG A 910 -45.03 6.83 -23.01
C ARG A 910 -43.60 6.48 -22.61
N PRO A 911 -43.38 5.79 -21.46
CA PRO A 911 -42.03 5.47 -21.03
C PRO A 911 -41.35 4.50 -21.99
N ASP A 912 -40.07 4.73 -22.23
CA ASP A 912 -39.16 3.91 -23.04
C ASP A 912 -37.74 3.92 -22.42
N LEU A 913 -36.78 3.26 -23.05
CA LEU A 913 -35.39 3.19 -22.58
C LEU A 913 -34.60 4.52 -22.67
N LYS A 914 -35.26 5.63 -23.03
CA LYS A 914 -34.70 7.00 -23.01
C LYS A 914 -35.40 7.91 -22.02
N SER A 915 -36.41 7.39 -21.33
CA SER A 915 -37.09 8.07 -20.24
C SER A 915 -36.21 8.03 -18.98
N PRO A 916 -36.34 8.99 -18.04
CA PRO A 916 -35.64 8.93 -16.76
C PRO A 916 -35.79 7.56 -16.07
N ARG A 917 -34.67 7.02 -15.58
CA ARG A 917 -34.63 5.87 -14.65
C ARG A 917 -34.64 6.38 -13.21
N ILE A 918 -35.05 5.54 -12.27
CA ILE A 918 -34.78 5.79 -10.85
C ILE A 918 -33.25 5.76 -10.59
N GLU A 919 -32.82 6.55 -9.63
CA GLU A 919 -31.43 6.72 -9.20
C GLU A 919 -31.34 6.48 -7.69
N PHE A 920 -30.13 6.29 -7.16
CA PHE A 920 -29.89 6.44 -5.73
C PHE A 920 -29.86 7.92 -5.33
N MET A 921 -30.15 8.25 -4.07
CA MET A 921 -29.93 9.61 -3.55
C MET A 921 -28.44 10.02 -3.60
N GLY A 922 -27.56 9.04 -3.35
CA GLY A 922 -26.11 9.11 -3.37
C GLY A 922 -25.50 7.72 -3.15
N PRO A 923 -24.18 7.58 -2.98
CA PRO A 923 -23.54 6.30 -2.67
C PRO A 923 -24.18 5.61 -1.46
N ARG A 924 -24.51 4.31 -1.59
CA ARG A 924 -25.12 3.46 -0.55
C ARG A 924 -26.38 4.05 0.12
N GLN A 925 -27.22 4.76 -0.63
CA GLN A 925 -28.47 5.34 -0.10
C GLN A 925 -29.72 4.72 -0.74
N GLU A 926 -30.91 5.10 -0.28
CA GLU A 926 -32.18 4.66 -0.88
C GLU A 926 -32.43 5.27 -2.27
N GLN A 927 -33.55 4.87 -2.90
CA GLN A 927 -34.05 5.48 -4.13
C GLN A 927 -34.23 6.99 -3.96
N ARG A 928 -33.69 7.78 -4.88
CA ARG A 928 -33.99 9.21 -5.01
C ARG A 928 -35.49 9.40 -5.21
N PRO A 929 -36.21 10.03 -4.27
CA PRO A 929 -37.64 10.26 -4.42
C PRO A 929 -37.93 11.26 -5.54
N ILE A 930 -39.13 11.14 -6.11
CA ILE A 930 -39.59 11.98 -7.21
C ILE A 930 -40.65 12.96 -6.68
N THR A 931 -40.32 14.25 -6.61
CA THR A 931 -41.25 15.29 -6.18
C THR A 931 -42.41 15.45 -7.15
N ILE A 932 -43.64 15.20 -6.69
CA ILE A 932 -44.87 15.48 -7.42
C ILE A 932 -45.57 16.69 -6.81
N SER A 933 -45.35 17.87 -7.40
CA SER A 933 -45.88 19.16 -6.93
C SER A 933 -47.19 19.60 -7.59
N GLU A 934 -47.59 18.98 -8.70
CA GLU A 934 -48.90 19.19 -9.34
C GLU A 934 -49.57 17.88 -9.76
N THR A 935 -50.85 17.95 -10.15
CA THR A 935 -51.68 16.78 -10.47
C THR A 935 -51.16 16.01 -11.69
N THR A 936 -50.38 14.95 -11.43
CA THR A 936 -49.52 14.25 -12.39
C THR A 936 -50.00 12.83 -12.66
N THR A 937 -49.78 12.31 -13.87
CA THR A 937 -50.02 10.89 -14.20
C THR A 937 -48.69 10.19 -14.47
N VAL A 938 -48.05 9.71 -13.40
CA VAL A 938 -46.82 8.92 -13.46
C VAL A 938 -47.09 7.65 -14.28
N ARG A 939 -46.29 7.41 -15.31
CA ARG A 939 -46.29 6.18 -16.11
C ARG A 939 -44.90 5.56 -16.07
N TRP A 940 -44.82 4.24 -15.92
CA TRP A 940 -43.53 3.57 -15.76
C TRP A 940 -43.55 2.11 -16.22
N PHE A 941 -42.37 1.52 -16.37
CA PHE A 941 -42.18 0.06 -16.39
C PHE A 941 -40.89 -0.28 -15.63
N ALA A 942 -40.76 -1.53 -15.18
CA ALA A 942 -39.51 -2.08 -14.67
C ALA A 942 -38.88 -3.04 -15.70
N ILE A 943 -37.55 -3.15 -15.70
CA ILE A 943 -36.77 -4.16 -16.43
C ILE A 943 -35.64 -4.68 -15.53
N ASP A 944 -35.51 -5.99 -15.41
CA ASP A 944 -34.45 -6.65 -14.63
C ASP A 944 -33.16 -6.82 -15.45
N VAL A 945 -32.09 -7.28 -14.79
CA VAL A 945 -30.79 -7.56 -15.42
C VAL A 945 -30.83 -8.69 -16.47
N ALA A 946 -31.79 -9.63 -16.37
CA ALA A 946 -31.99 -10.69 -17.36
C ALA A 946 -32.80 -10.22 -18.59
N GLY A 947 -33.26 -8.97 -18.57
CA GLY A 947 -34.00 -8.29 -19.65
C GLY A 947 -35.51 -8.52 -19.64
N ASN A 948 -36.11 -9.12 -18.60
CA ASN A 948 -37.56 -9.28 -18.59
C ASN A 948 -38.24 -7.94 -18.24
N THR A 949 -39.22 -7.54 -19.05
CA THR A 949 -39.94 -6.28 -18.85
C THR A 949 -41.28 -6.48 -18.15
N GLN A 950 -41.57 -5.64 -17.16
CA GLN A 950 -42.82 -5.65 -16.40
C GLN A 950 -44.05 -5.73 -17.32
N ASN A 951 -44.97 -6.65 -17.02
CA ASN A 951 -46.18 -6.97 -17.81
C ASN A 951 -45.90 -7.39 -19.27
N TYR A 952 -44.67 -7.78 -19.63
CA TYR A 952 -44.20 -8.00 -21.00
C TYR A 952 -44.34 -6.73 -21.87
N TYR A 953 -43.89 -5.60 -21.33
CA TYR A 953 -43.93 -4.31 -22.02
C TYR A 953 -42.77 -4.17 -23.02
N GLU A 954 -43.10 -3.94 -24.29
CA GLU A 954 -42.14 -3.59 -25.35
C GLU A 954 -41.82 -2.07 -25.26
N PRO A 955 -40.61 -1.62 -24.87
CA PRO A 955 -40.31 -0.19 -24.72
C PRO A 955 -40.12 0.53 -26.07
N ASP A 956 -39.66 -0.18 -27.09
CA ASP A 956 -39.54 0.24 -28.49
C ASP A 956 -40.85 0.01 -29.29
N GLY A 957 -41.70 -0.91 -28.83
CA GLY A 957 -42.93 -1.34 -29.49
C GLY A 957 -44.07 -0.32 -29.47
N ARG A 958 -45.30 -0.82 -29.69
CA ARG A 958 -46.53 0.03 -29.75
C ARG A 958 -47.51 -0.22 -28.62
N ALA A 959 -47.21 -1.15 -27.74
CA ALA A 959 -48.07 -1.54 -26.64
C ALA A 959 -48.15 -0.44 -25.55
N ARG A 960 -49.13 -0.59 -24.66
CA ARG A 960 -49.44 0.34 -23.54
C ARG A 960 -49.74 -0.41 -22.23
N ASN A 961 -49.08 -1.55 -22.06
CA ASN A 961 -49.08 -2.37 -20.84
C ASN A 961 -48.04 -1.91 -19.80
N TYR A 962 -47.42 -0.74 -20.00
CA TYR A 962 -46.76 0.00 -18.92
C TYR A 962 -47.73 0.27 -17.76
N ARG A 963 -47.19 0.46 -16.56
CA ARG A 963 -47.95 0.84 -15.35
C ARG A 963 -48.25 2.33 -15.36
N GLN A 964 -49.33 2.73 -14.69
CA GLN A 964 -49.62 4.14 -14.45
C GLN A 964 -50.39 4.36 -13.15
N ALA A 965 -50.16 5.51 -12.53
CA ALA A 965 -50.85 5.99 -11.34
C ALA A 965 -51.13 7.49 -11.52
N LYS A 966 -52.24 7.98 -10.98
CA LYS A 966 -52.52 9.42 -10.93
C LYS A 966 -52.35 9.89 -9.50
N ILE A 967 -51.46 10.86 -9.33
CA ILE A 967 -51.31 11.65 -8.11
C ILE A 967 -52.13 12.93 -8.34
N VAL A 968 -53.00 13.27 -7.39
CA VAL A 968 -53.76 14.52 -7.41
C VAL A 968 -53.26 15.39 -6.26
N ILE A 969 -52.75 16.57 -6.59
CA ILE A 969 -52.40 17.60 -5.60
C ILE A 969 -53.56 18.60 -5.61
N GLU A 970 -54.19 18.85 -4.46
CA GLU A 970 -55.20 19.91 -4.33
C GLU A 970 -54.54 21.31 -4.26
N GLN A 971 -55.25 22.35 -4.72
CA GLN A 971 -54.77 23.73 -4.86
C GLN A 971 -55.76 24.72 -4.23
#